data_AF-A0AA85JZU3-F1
#
_entry.id   AF-A0AA85JZU3-F1
#
_cell.length_a   1.000
_cell.length_b   1.000
_cell.length_c   1.000
_cell.angle_alpha   90.00
_cell.angle_beta   90.00
_cell.angle_gamma   90.00
#
_symmetry.space_group_name_H-M   'P 1'
#
loop_
_entity.id
_entity.type
_entity.pdbx_description
1 polymer ?
#
loop_
_entity_poly.entity_id
_entity_poly.type
_entity_poly.pdbx_seq_one_letter_code
_entity_poly.pdbx_strand_id
1 'polypeptide(L)'
;MAIDYVILREKAEKTVKYKTPRGKEVCLTREIYLRDDVSCRSSLCFKPECHQAGRCLPKDLQTYVLVDGFYAMNYWEVFELDEIKGIIISLSSANFVQQQASTKRPYNRLRSSLEDASQDCILFDNEFHRSCFRPPHTDESLKDYTTRMNWIAANWYSNHLEGRFSIVLVTDNQSYVNTCASKTDVTSCGVIVLDLPAFLQAYYPTLTTAKLLFDSLDASLHSAETQELSELTEKSLETENSMEPLDSLVVPSAPAPGHAYPPYLPESALIAGLRSGQFLRGILRVSRFRPTTEAMVALTDASAIKHQPELKEALAARSEIVIHGLQHRNRAVDGDVVVVRLLPRVHWKPVSSNISAQENCVAEVVNDTTNMSDNKPDQNNIESVSVSSSLPCGFVVGIVSRNWRDYVCTYVTKTSEVPLEPKGESGWIIVTPWDRRIPRIRLHTTQISKLSRERFVVRIDSWESNSAYPSGHFVQSLGCIGDLETETQTLLIEHNLAIRSFTDAQIAELAPLSVQRPWKVDPEEVKRRRDLRSPSVSGNLNSEDVLIFSIDPPGCQDVDDALSVQWLPSIVDKYGTEHKRIQLGVHIADVSFFVPSGSYIDSEAKRRSTSIYLADRRYDMLPGLLSGDICSLWSGRDRYAVSVLWEIDMDSFEVLDIWYGRTVIHSSYKLTYEVAQHIYDLITTEEILSSSHKIEDFIKKAGGLETIKKDIPELKDLSMTDCITALDKLSKSISLLVDIASNVRTRRLAKGGLELESVEVRVQFADPETRTGKLEDLIPKEPLAMHNTVAELMIFANHWVARQCVESYPDRSCLRRHPPPRPEFFDELKRCVASRGFVLETDSNLSLANSLENASDPNDPEVNKVIRQLVTRAMTNALYFSTGSPNMTRDQFSHYGLALNLYTHFTSPIRRYADIIVHRLLLASLSDLRSIHKKEDEVTSENTELTIVSKSETEELFTPEDLSRICQHMNEQHWAAQQVQRSSLELFQALFFKDKPVDDPSRYADGIICQLRGTNGFVAFVPRYGIRGAICIKNASGHIAWADYTSSDSGTISWLESVQDMEVERVYSSDKMDCGCLEVRNIKTKENQRYCIFDHIVVKIHVSESVAHGLNLRLELTGRPKSTFKGKASEAQEHLATINTSSCTRVDKTLIEDVHTKDAERRRKRVADDEEHEDVEERSQLIAQLHYPSSFYHRFRKFVRQFKTDDMETT
;
A
#
# COMPACT_ATOMS: atom_id res chain seq x y z
N MET A 1 -4.51 -29.09 -52.66
CA MET A 1 -5.55 -28.14 -53.07
C MET A 1 -5.33 -26.86 -52.27
N ALA A 2 -4.76 -25.84 -52.90
CA ALA A 2 -4.58 -24.53 -52.25
C ALA A 2 -5.96 -23.87 -52.17
N ILE A 3 -6.42 -23.58 -50.96
CA ILE A 3 -7.64 -22.80 -50.74
C ILE A 3 -7.21 -21.34 -50.84
N ASP A 4 -7.45 -20.73 -52.00
CA ASP A 4 -7.32 -19.30 -52.20
C ASP A 4 -8.34 -18.58 -51.30
N TYR A 5 -7.88 -18.09 -50.14
CA TYR A 5 -8.66 -17.16 -49.33
C TYR A 5 -8.69 -15.80 -50.04
N VAL A 6 -9.69 -15.59 -50.88
CA VAL A 6 -10.04 -14.25 -51.36
C VAL A 6 -10.72 -13.52 -50.20
N ILE A 7 -9.96 -12.76 -49.42
CA ILE A 7 -10.56 -11.82 -48.45
C ILE A 7 -11.17 -10.67 -49.27
N LEU A 8 -12.48 -10.73 -49.50
CA LEU A 8 -13.27 -9.64 -50.08
C LEU A 8 -13.34 -8.48 -49.06
N ARG A 9 -12.28 -7.66 -48.98
CA ARG A 9 -12.29 -6.45 -48.14
C ARG A 9 -12.95 -5.32 -48.91
N GLU A 10 -14.14 -4.91 -48.48
CA GLU A 10 -14.80 -3.72 -48.99
C GLU A 10 -14.16 -2.48 -48.32
N LYS A 11 -13.62 -1.56 -49.13
CA LYS A 11 -12.94 -0.35 -48.66
C LYS A 11 -13.94 0.79 -48.50
N ALA A 12 -14.05 1.33 -47.29
CA ALA A 12 -14.74 2.58 -47.00
C ALA A 12 -13.74 3.67 -46.60
N GLU A 13 -14.12 4.95 -46.74
CA GLU A 13 -13.31 6.08 -46.31
C GLU A 13 -14.04 6.86 -45.22
N LYS A 14 -13.34 7.12 -44.10
CA LYS A 14 -13.83 7.98 -43.02
C LYS A 14 -12.96 9.22 -42.96
N THR A 15 -13.59 10.36 -43.18
CA THR A 15 -12.93 11.66 -43.10
C THR A 15 -13.15 12.25 -41.72
N VAL A 16 -12.08 12.44 -40.96
CA VAL A 16 -12.11 13.04 -39.62
C VAL A 16 -11.49 14.44 -39.69
N LYS A 17 -12.24 15.46 -39.29
CA LYS A 17 -11.72 16.82 -39.13
C LYS A 17 -11.29 17.00 -37.68
N TYR A 18 -10.04 17.40 -37.43
CA TYR A 18 -9.59 17.72 -36.08
C TYR A 18 -8.79 19.01 -36.06
N LYS A 19 -8.85 19.72 -34.93
CA LYS A 19 -7.98 20.87 -34.66
C LYS A 19 -6.70 20.38 -33.99
N THR A 20 -5.57 20.73 -34.57
CA THR A 20 -4.26 20.48 -33.96
C THR A 20 -4.12 21.29 -32.66
N PRO A 21 -3.21 20.92 -31.74
CA PRO A 21 -2.92 21.72 -30.53
C PRO A 21 -2.50 23.17 -30.81
N ARG A 22 -2.18 23.50 -32.07
CA ARG A 22 -1.85 24.85 -32.55
C ARG A 22 -3.05 25.56 -33.21
N GLY A 23 -4.27 25.03 -33.08
CA GLY A 23 -5.50 25.61 -33.63
C GLY A 23 -5.72 25.41 -35.14
N LYS A 24 -4.79 24.77 -35.86
CA LYS A 24 -4.95 24.49 -37.30
C LYS A 24 -5.91 23.32 -37.52
N GLU A 25 -6.94 23.53 -38.34
CA GLU A 25 -7.84 22.48 -38.79
C GLU A 25 -7.15 21.58 -39.82
N VAL A 26 -7.16 20.28 -39.56
CA VAL A 26 -6.60 19.25 -40.43
C VAL A 26 -7.70 18.23 -40.72
N CYS A 27 -7.82 17.89 -41.99
CA CYS A 27 -8.72 16.86 -42.47
C CYS A 27 -7.90 15.60 -42.72
N LEU A 28 -8.23 14.52 -42.02
CA LEU A 28 -7.52 13.25 -42.11
C LEU A 28 -8.49 12.17 -42.58
N THR A 29 -8.27 11.68 -43.80
CA THR A 29 -9.02 10.58 -44.39
C THR A 29 -8.35 9.28 -44.00
N ARG A 30 -9.08 8.39 -43.33
CA ARG A 30 -8.64 7.03 -43.01
C ARG A 30 -9.39 6.03 -43.87
N GLU A 31 -8.67 5.03 -44.32
CA GLU A 31 -9.27 3.84 -44.93
C GLU A 31 -9.83 2.94 -43.82
N ILE A 32 -11.08 2.51 -43.97
CA ILE A 32 -11.73 1.54 -43.11
C ILE A 32 -11.98 0.29 -43.96
N TYR A 33 -11.45 -0.84 -43.49
CA TYR A 33 -11.63 -2.13 -44.13
C TYR A 33 -12.80 -2.85 -43.46
N LEU A 34 -13.88 -3.03 -44.21
CA LEU A 34 -15.06 -3.73 -43.73
C LEU A 34 -14.86 -5.25 -43.80
N ARG A 35 -15.29 -5.91 -42.74
CA ARG A 35 -15.04 -7.32 -42.45
C ARG A 35 -16.34 -8.06 -42.15
N ASP A 36 -16.43 -9.30 -42.63
CA ASP A 36 -17.53 -10.23 -42.34
C ASP A 36 -17.17 -11.19 -41.19
N ASP A 37 -15.90 -11.23 -40.79
CA ASP A 37 -15.33 -12.09 -39.73
C ASP A 37 -15.23 -11.39 -38.37
N VAL A 38 -16.05 -10.36 -38.13
CA VAL A 38 -16.16 -9.71 -36.81
C VAL A 38 -16.99 -10.59 -35.88
N SER A 39 -16.38 -11.05 -34.79
CA SER A 39 -17.05 -11.91 -33.80
C SER A 39 -18.15 -11.17 -33.04
N CYS A 40 -19.32 -11.82 -32.86
CA CYS A 40 -20.39 -11.35 -32.01
C CYS A 40 -20.14 -11.54 -30.50
N ARG A 41 -19.12 -12.35 -30.15
CA ARG A 41 -18.75 -12.73 -28.78
C ARG A 41 -19.92 -13.21 -27.92
N SER A 42 -20.87 -13.91 -28.52
CA SER A 42 -21.95 -14.59 -27.81
C SER A 42 -21.76 -16.10 -27.88
N SER A 43 -21.77 -16.75 -26.72
CA SER A 43 -21.69 -18.22 -26.62
C SER A 43 -22.92 -18.94 -27.18
N LEU A 44 -24.00 -18.20 -27.46
CA LEU A 44 -25.23 -18.69 -28.10
C LEU A 44 -25.17 -18.67 -29.63
N CYS A 45 -24.11 -18.10 -30.22
CA CYS A 45 -23.95 -18.05 -31.67
C CYS A 45 -23.67 -19.44 -32.25
N PHE A 46 -24.31 -19.79 -33.37
CA PHE A 46 -24.10 -21.06 -34.08
C PHE A 46 -22.85 -21.08 -34.97
N LYS A 47 -22.28 -19.90 -35.28
CA LYS A 47 -21.09 -19.79 -36.13
C LYS A 47 -19.82 -20.04 -35.28
N PRO A 48 -19.05 -21.10 -35.54
CA PRO A 48 -17.85 -21.41 -34.77
C PRO A 48 -16.76 -20.33 -34.90
N GLU A 49 -16.72 -19.60 -36.02
CA GLU A 49 -15.81 -18.46 -36.25
C GLU A 49 -16.06 -17.30 -35.26
N CYS A 50 -17.27 -17.17 -34.72
CA CYS A 50 -17.56 -16.16 -33.71
C CYS A 50 -17.00 -16.52 -32.33
N HIS A 51 -16.53 -17.75 -32.10
CA HIS A 51 -16.03 -18.24 -30.81
C HIS A 51 -14.50 -18.21 -30.70
N GLN A 52 -13.80 -17.90 -31.80
CA GLN A 52 -12.35 -18.16 -31.93
C GLN A 52 -11.42 -17.10 -31.29
N ALA A 53 -11.93 -15.98 -30.78
CA ALA A 53 -11.08 -14.95 -30.18
C ALA A 53 -11.78 -14.14 -29.07
N GLY A 54 -11.34 -14.35 -27.83
CA GLY A 54 -11.66 -13.50 -26.68
C GLY A 54 -12.89 -13.93 -25.86
N ARG A 55 -13.18 -13.13 -24.83
CA ARG A 55 -14.26 -13.37 -23.88
C ARG A 55 -15.63 -13.31 -24.56
N CYS A 56 -16.47 -14.32 -24.31
CA CYS A 56 -17.84 -14.38 -24.78
C CYS A 56 -18.83 -14.16 -23.63
N LEU A 57 -20.00 -13.59 -23.94
CA LEU A 57 -21.11 -13.48 -23.00
C LEU A 57 -21.66 -14.86 -22.61
N PRO A 58 -22.01 -15.11 -21.33
CA PRO A 58 -22.57 -16.36 -20.86
C PRO A 58 -23.87 -16.78 -21.57
N LYS A 59 -24.17 -18.08 -21.57
CA LYS A 59 -25.42 -18.66 -22.12
C LYS A 59 -26.63 -18.44 -21.21
N ASP A 60 -26.39 -18.24 -19.92
CA ASP A 60 -27.41 -18.27 -18.86
C ASP A 60 -28.13 -16.93 -18.68
N LEU A 61 -27.69 -15.89 -19.39
CA LEU A 61 -28.33 -14.58 -19.38
C LEU A 61 -29.71 -14.66 -20.07
N GLN A 62 -30.61 -13.74 -19.73
CA GLN A 62 -31.94 -13.63 -20.37
C GLN A 62 -32.02 -12.54 -21.44
N THR A 63 -31.17 -11.51 -21.31
CA THR A 63 -31.21 -10.28 -22.11
C THR A 63 -29.79 -9.77 -22.37
N TYR A 64 -29.53 -9.22 -23.56
CA TYR A 64 -28.31 -8.47 -23.84
C TYR A 64 -28.62 -6.98 -23.94
N VAL A 65 -27.77 -6.16 -23.33
CA VAL A 65 -27.98 -4.73 -23.18
C VAL A 65 -26.94 -3.99 -24.01
N LEU A 66 -27.38 -3.30 -25.06
CA LEU A 66 -26.53 -2.45 -25.88
C LEU A 66 -26.64 -1.00 -25.38
N VAL A 67 -25.52 -0.43 -24.95
CA VAL A 67 -25.49 0.90 -24.31
C VAL A 67 -25.06 1.97 -25.31
N ASP A 68 -25.88 3.01 -25.44
CA ASP A 68 -25.59 4.15 -26.31
C ASP A 68 -24.49 5.07 -25.75
N GLY A 69 -23.86 5.88 -26.61
CA GLY A 69 -22.71 6.70 -26.26
C GLY A 69 -22.97 7.71 -25.13
N PHE A 70 -24.18 8.29 -25.08
CA PHE A 70 -24.56 9.25 -24.03
C PHE A 70 -24.59 8.61 -22.64
N TYR A 71 -25.30 7.48 -22.49
CA TYR A 71 -25.37 6.76 -21.23
C TYR A 71 -24.02 6.13 -20.86
N ALA A 72 -23.24 5.67 -21.84
CA ALA A 72 -21.88 5.18 -21.61
C ALA A 72 -20.92 6.27 -21.09
N MET A 73 -21.17 7.54 -21.42
CA MET A 73 -20.36 8.66 -20.95
C MET A 73 -20.75 9.12 -19.54
N ASN A 74 -22.05 9.27 -19.29
CA ASN A 74 -22.57 10.00 -18.13
C ASN A 74 -23.11 9.09 -17.01
N TYR A 75 -23.54 7.86 -17.34
CA TYR A 75 -24.23 6.96 -16.40
C TYR A 75 -23.60 5.57 -16.34
N TRP A 76 -22.33 5.43 -16.76
CA TRP A 76 -21.62 4.13 -16.75
C TRP A 76 -21.60 3.46 -15.37
N GLU A 77 -21.61 4.27 -14.30
CA GLU A 77 -21.66 3.82 -12.91
C GLU A 77 -22.82 2.86 -12.64
N VAL A 78 -23.97 3.09 -13.27
CA VAL A 78 -25.15 2.23 -13.11
C VAL A 78 -24.88 0.85 -13.71
N PHE A 79 -24.18 0.80 -14.83
CA PHE A 79 -23.83 -0.44 -15.53
C PHE A 79 -22.65 -1.19 -14.89
N GLU A 80 -21.96 -0.60 -13.92
CA GLU A 80 -20.91 -1.27 -13.13
C GLU A 80 -21.47 -2.13 -11.99
N LEU A 81 -22.76 -1.96 -11.66
CA LEU A 81 -23.42 -2.76 -10.63
C LEU A 81 -23.40 -4.24 -11.00
N ASP A 82 -23.02 -5.09 -10.05
CA ASP A 82 -22.81 -6.52 -10.29
C ASP A 82 -24.09 -7.25 -10.72
N GLU A 83 -25.27 -6.69 -10.42
CA GLU A 83 -26.57 -7.22 -10.82
C GLU A 83 -26.89 -7.02 -12.32
N ILE A 84 -26.23 -6.07 -12.98
CA ILE A 84 -26.44 -5.78 -14.41
C ILE A 84 -25.36 -6.49 -15.23
N LYS A 85 -25.75 -7.55 -15.94
CA LYS A 85 -24.86 -8.40 -16.76
C LYS A 85 -25.30 -8.42 -18.21
N GLY A 86 -24.42 -8.89 -19.11
CA GLY A 86 -24.74 -9.04 -20.53
C GLY A 86 -24.62 -7.75 -21.33
N ILE A 87 -23.64 -6.92 -20.99
CA ILE A 87 -23.48 -5.58 -21.56
C ILE A 87 -22.66 -5.65 -22.86
N ILE A 88 -23.18 -5.03 -23.90
CA ILE A 88 -22.53 -4.88 -25.21
C ILE A 88 -22.23 -3.40 -25.41
N ILE A 89 -20.95 -3.08 -25.49
CA ILE A 89 -20.48 -1.76 -25.89
C ILE A 89 -20.06 -1.84 -27.35
N SER A 90 -20.62 -0.99 -28.19
CA SER A 90 -20.14 -0.86 -29.57
C SER A 90 -18.86 -0.03 -29.62
N LEU A 91 -18.01 -0.29 -30.60
CA LEU A 91 -16.83 0.54 -30.86
C LEU A 91 -17.24 2.01 -31.14
N SER A 92 -18.41 2.25 -31.74
CA SER A 92 -18.96 3.60 -31.89
C SER A 92 -19.23 4.29 -30.54
N SER A 93 -19.87 3.61 -29.58
CA SER A 93 -20.09 4.14 -28.24
C SER A 93 -18.77 4.40 -27.51
N ALA A 94 -17.82 3.46 -27.58
CA ALA A 94 -16.51 3.63 -26.95
C ALA A 94 -15.72 4.82 -27.53
N ASN A 95 -15.74 4.99 -28.86
CA ASN A 95 -15.15 6.13 -29.55
C ASN A 95 -15.84 7.45 -29.21
N PHE A 96 -17.17 7.44 -29.08
CA PHE A 96 -17.95 8.61 -28.66
C PHE A 96 -17.49 9.08 -27.27
N VAL A 97 -17.41 8.17 -26.30
CA VAL A 97 -16.92 8.49 -24.95
C VAL A 97 -15.49 9.01 -24.99
N GLN A 98 -14.61 8.39 -25.78
CA GLN A 98 -13.21 8.82 -25.90
C GLN A 98 -13.07 10.25 -26.46
N GLN A 99 -13.96 10.66 -27.36
CA GLN A 99 -13.89 11.94 -28.06
C GLN A 99 -14.65 13.06 -27.36
N GLN A 100 -15.80 12.76 -26.74
CA GLN A 100 -16.68 13.75 -26.12
C GLN A 100 -16.41 13.98 -24.64
N ALA A 101 -15.84 13.00 -23.92
CA ALA A 101 -15.55 13.18 -22.51
C ALA A 101 -14.46 14.26 -22.29
N SER A 102 -14.73 15.19 -21.38
CA SER A 102 -13.79 16.24 -20.98
C SER A 102 -12.51 15.69 -20.32
N THR A 103 -12.60 14.49 -19.75
CA THR A 103 -11.48 13.78 -19.11
C THR A 103 -11.39 12.35 -19.65
N LYS A 104 -10.22 11.71 -19.52
CA LYS A 104 -10.05 10.28 -19.89
C LYS A 104 -10.74 9.32 -18.92
N ARG A 105 -11.33 9.80 -17.81
CA ARG A 105 -11.88 8.96 -16.74
C ARG A 105 -13.04 8.06 -17.21
N PRO A 106 -14.08 8.56 -17.91
CA PRO A 106 -15.18 7.71 -18.38
C PRO A 106 -14.70 6.61 -19.33
N TYR A 107 -13.79 6.95 -20.25
CA TYR A 107 -13.20 5.97 -21.18
C TYR A 107 -12.35 4.91 -20.47
N ASN A 108 -11.53 5.32 -19.50
CA ASN A 108 -10.72 4.37 -18.73
C ASN A 108 -11.59 3.43 -17.89
N ARG A 109 -12.70 3.90 -17.30
CA ARG A 109 -13.65 3.03 -16.58
C ARG A 109 -14.31 2.02 -17.50
N LEU A 110 -14.80 2.49 -18.65
CA LEU A 110 -15.36 1.63 -19.69
C LEU A 110 -14.36 0.54 -20.12
N ARG A 111 -13.09 0.91 -20.29
CA ARG A 111 -12.01 -0.03 -20.58
C ARG A 111 -11.76 -1.01 -19.44
N SER A 112 -11.74 -0.54 -18.19
CA SER A 112 -11.61 -1.41 -17.02
C SER A 112 -12.73 -2.44 -16.94
N SER A 113 -13.99 -2.06 -17.25
CA SER A 113 -15.11 -3.01 -17.30
C SER A 113 -14.96 -4.05 -18.41
N LEU A 114 -14.37 -3.69 -19.55
CA LEU A 114 -14.06 -4.63 -20.64
C LEU A 114 -12.93 -5.61 -20.28
N GLU A 115 -11.95 -5.15 -19.52
CA GLU A 115 -10.85 -5.98 -18.99
C GLU A 115 -11.31 -6.84 -17.80
N ASP A 116 -12.32 -6.40 -17.03
CA ASP A 116 -12.83 -7.11 -15.85
C ASP A 116 -13.75 -8.27 -16.21
N ALA A 117 -13.19 -9.49 -16.10
CA ALA A 117 -13.86 -10.77 -16.30
C ALA A 117 -15.13 -11.02 -15.44
N SER A 118 -15.44 -10.16 -14.48
CA SER A 118 -16.65 -10.27 -13.65
C SER A 118 -17.88 -9.52 -14.21
N GLN A 119 -17.67 -8.53 -15.08
CA GLN A 119 -18.70 -7.56 -15.46
C GLN A 119 -19.57 -7.98 -16.66
N ASP A 120 -19.31 -9.16 -17.22
CA ASP A 120 -19.88 -9.68 -18.49
C ASP A 120 -20.14 -8.61 -19.54
N CYS A 121 -19.09 -7.83 -19.80
CA CYS A 121 -19.07 -6.71 -20.72
C CYS A 121 -18.17 -7.03 -21.91
N ILE A 122 -18.69 -6.87 -23.12
CA ILE A 122 -17.94 -7.12 -24.37
C ILE A 122 -17.90 -5.88 -25.25
N LEU A 123 -16.80 -5.77 -26.02
CA LEU A 123 -16.66 -4.80 -27.10
C LEU A 123 -17.08 -5.44 -28.41
N PHE A 124 -18.00 -4.80 -29.13
CA PHE A 124 -18.41 -5.19 -30.48
C PHE A 124 -17.93 -4.16 -31.51
N ASP A 125 -17.09 -4.61 -32.44
CA ASP A 125 -16.43 -3.79 -33.45
C ASP A 125 -17.36 -3.42 -34.63
N ASN A 126 -18.49 -2.78 -34.33
CA ASN A 126 -19.52 -2.43 -35.30
C ASN A 126 -19.03 -1.50 -36.43
N GLU A 127 -18.00 -0.67 -36.20
CA GLU A 127 -17.43 0.19 -37.25
C GLU A 127 -16.62 -0.57 -38.31
N PHE A 128 -16.11 -1.76 -37.99
CA PHE A 128 -15.40 -2.63 -38.94
C PHE A 128 -16.29 -3.72 -39.51
N HIS A 129 -17.49 -3.91 -38.97
CA HIS A 129 -18.42 -4.93 -39.42
C HIS A 129 -19.18 -4.47 -40.68
N ARG A 130 -19.12 -5.25 -41.76
CA ARG A 130 -19.72 -4.92 -43.06
C ARG A 130 -21.22 -4.60 -43.00
N SER A 131 -22.01 -5.47 -42.38
CA SER A 131 -23.46 -5.26 -42.26
C SER A 131 -23.85 -4.07 -41.37
N CYS A 132 -23.03 -3.72 -40.38
CA CYS A 132 -23.35 -2.72 -39.36
C CYS A 132 -22.87 -1.31 -39.72
N PHE A 133 -21.73 -1.18 -40.40
CA PHE A 133 -21.14 0.13 -40.69
C PHE A 133 -21.98 0.97 -41.66
N ARG A 134 -22.19 2.25 -41.34
CA ARG A 134 -22.76 3.24 -42.24
C ARG A 134 -22.02 4.57 -42.08
N PRO A 135 -21.74 5.31 -43.18
CA PRO A 135 -21.10 6.62 -43.07
C PRO A 135 -22.03 7.65 -42.38
N PRO A 136 -21.47 8.72 -41.79
CA PRO A 136 -22.25 9.83 -41.24
C PRO A 136 -22.95 10.64 -42.34
N HIS A 137 -24.15 11.16 -42.07
CA HIS A 137 -24.85 12.06 -42.99
C HIS A 137 -24.32 13.51 -42.89
N THR A 138 -24.57 14.34 -43.91
CA THR A 138 -23.98 15.69 -44.03
C THR A 138 -24.39 16.68 -42.93
N ASP A 139 -25.49 16.43 -42.23
CA ASP A 139 -26.04 17.30 -41.15
C ASP A 139 -26.37 16.51 -39.87
N GLU A 140 -25.77 15.33 -39.70
CA GLU A 140 -26.01 14.48 -38.53
C GLU A 140 -25.05 14.81 -37.38
N SER A 141 -25.58 14.98 -36.18
CA SER A 141 -24.74 15.19 -34.99
C SER A 141 -23.96 13.90 -34.64
N LEU A 142 -22.83 14.02 -33.94
CA LEU A 142 -22.07 12.84 -33.53
C LEU A 142 -22.89 11.91 -32.60
N LYS A 143 -23.78 12.50 -31.79
CA LYS A 143 -24.71 11.78 -30.92
C LYS A 143 -25.68 10.96 -31.75
N ASP A 144 -26.37 11.59 -32.70
CA ASP A 144 -27.34 10.92 -33.58
C ASP A 144 -26.69 9.84 -34.44
N TYR A 145 -25.49 10.11 -34.97
CA TYR A 145 -24.69 9.13 -35.70
C TYR A 145 -24.42 7.87 -34.86
N THR A 146 -24.01 8.06 -33.61
CA THR A 146 -23.71 6.96 -32.69
C THR A 146 -24.97 6.16 -32.36
N THR A 147 -26.08 6.83 -32.04
CA THR A 147 -27.38 6.19 -31.80
C THR A 147 -27.85 5.38 -33.00
N ARG A 148 -27.70 5.89 -34.23
CA ARG A 148 -28.05 5.15 -35.46
C ARG A 148 -27.17 3.92 -35.67
N MET A 149 -25.86 4.04 -35.46
CA MET A 149 -24.92 2.90 -35.55
C MET A 149 -25.27 1.82 -34.52
N ASN A 150 -25.67 2.22 -33.31
CA ASN A 150 -26.09 1.31 -32.23
C ASN A 150 -27.41 0.63 -32.52
N TRP A 151 -28.39 1.34 -33.09
CA TRP A 151 -29.64 0.76 -33.60
C TRP A 151 -29.39 -0.34 -34.66
N ILE A 152 -28.52 -0.06 -35.63
CA ILE A 152 -28.17 -1.03 -36.67
C ILE A 152 -27.50 -2.27 -36.06
N ALA A 153 -26.57 -2.07 -35.11
CA ALA A 153 -25.91 -3.16 -34.41
C ALA A 153 -26.91 -4.01 -33.61
N ALA A 154 -27.85 -3.38 -32.89
CA ALA A 154 -28.88 -4.09 -32.12
C ALA A 154 -29.79 -4.93 -33.02
N ASN A 155 -30.22 -4.38 -34.17
CA ASN A 155 -31.00 -5.12 -35.15
C ASN A 155 -30.19 -6.27 -35.77
N TRP A 156 -28.90 -6.07 -36.03
CA TRP A 156 -28.02 -7.14 -36.48
C TRP A 156 -27.93 -8.27 -35.46
N TYR A 157 -27.73 -7.97 -34.17
CA TYR A 157 -27.70 -8.98 -33.11
C TYR A 157 -29.01 -9.76 -33.01
N SER A 158 -30.16 -9.08 -33.09
CA SER A 158 -31.47 -9.73 -33.05
C SER A 158 -31.67 -10.72 -34.20
N ASN A 159 -31.29 -10.33 -35.42
CA ASN A 159 -31.35 -11.20 -36.59
C ASN A 159 -30.30 -12.33 -36.55
N HIS A 160 -29.08 -12.02 -36.09
CA HIS A 160 -27.97 -12.97 -35.99
C HIS A 160 -28.24 -14.09 -34.98
N LEU A 161 -28.98 -13.79 -33.90
CA LEU A 161 -29.41 -14.75 -32.89
C LEU A 161 -30.81 -15.35 -33.18
N GLU A 162 -31.37 -15.11 -34.38
CA GLU A 162 -32.67 -15.61 -34.84
C GLU A 162 -33.84 -15.28 -33.88
N GLY A 163 -33.78 -14.13 -33.20
CA GLY A 163 -34.82 -13.71 -32.26
C GLY A 163 -34.97 -14.60 -31.01
N ARG A 164 -34.03 -15.52 -30.77
CA ARG A 164 -34.04 -16.42 -29.59
C ARG A 164 -33.63 -15.72 -28.30
N PHE A 165 -33.21 -14.47 -28.39
CA PHE A 165 -32.70 -13.69 -27.28
C PHE A 165 -33.18 -12.24 -27.37
N SER A 166 -33.53 -11.65 -26.23
CA SER A 166 -33.98 -10.26 -26.17
C SER A 166 -32.79 -9.31 -26.23
N ILE A 167 -32.82 -8.38 -27.19
CA ILE A 167 -31.81 -7.31 -27.29
C ILE A 167 -32.46 -6.00 -26.84
N VAL A 168 -31.89 -5.37 -25.81
CA VAL A 168 -32.32 -4.08 -25.30
C VAL A 168 -31.32 -3.00 -25.70
N LEU A 169 -31.76 -1.98 -26.43
CA LEU A 169 -31.00 -0.77 -26.70
C LEU A 169 -31.37 0.30 -25.67
N VAL A 170 -30.40 0.71 -24.86
CA VAL A 170 -30.58 1.79 -23.86
C VAL A 170 -30.06 3.10 -24.44
N THR A 171 -30.98 4.03 -24.74
CA THR A 171 -30.67 5.34 -25.39
C THR A 171 -31.61 6.43 -24.90
N ASP A 172 -31.08 7.65 -24.79
CA ASP A 172 -31.84 8.84 -24.41
C ASP A 172 -32.56 9.48 -25.62
N ASN A 173 -32.28 9.01 -26.84
CA ASN A 173 -32.85 9.56 -28.08
C ASN A 173 -33.78 8.56 -28.80
N GLN A 174 -34.85 8.15 -28.12
CA GLN A 174 -35.83 7.20 -28.65
C GLN A 174 -36.55 7.71 -29.91
N SER A 175 -36.80 9.02 -30.00
CA SER A 175 -37.48 9.64 -31.14
C SER A 175 -36.68 9.49 -32.43
N TYR A 176 -35.35 9.61 -32.36
CA TYR A 176 -34.47 9.40 -33.50
C TYR A 176 -34.40 7.92 -33.92
N VAL A 177 -34.39 6.99 -32.96
CA VAL A 177 -34.48 5.55 -33.25
C VAL A 177 -35.80 5.22 -33.97
N ASN A 178 -36.93 5.75 -33.52
CA ASN A 178 -38.23 5.57 -34.19
C ASN A 178 -38.23 6.13 -35.62
N THR A 179 -37.52 7.24 -35.83
CA THR A 179 -37.34 7.83 -37.17
C THR A 179 -36.46 6.95 -38.06
N CYS A 180 -35.44 6.32 -37.50
CA CYS A 180 -34.61 5.35 -38.22
C CYS A 180 -35.39 4.08 -38.55
N ALA A 181 -36.16 3.55 -37.59
CA ALA A 181 -36.98 2.36 -37.74
C ALA A 181 -38.04 2.52 -38.84
N SER A 182 -38.69 3.68 -38.93
CA SER A 182 -39.70 3.96 -39.97
C SER A 182 -39.14 4.09 -41.39
N LYS A 183 -37.82 4.34 -41.54
CA LYS A 183 -37.13 4.41 -42.83
C LYS A 183 -36.56 3.07 -43.29
N THR A 184 -36.56 2.06 -42.42
CA THR A 184 -36.02 0.73 -42.72
C THR A 184 -37.17 -0.26 -42.93
N ASP A 185 -37.19 -0.99 -44.06
CA ASP A 185 -38.18 -2.04 -44.41
C ASP A 185 -38.17 -3.29 -43.48
N VAL A 186 -37.62 -3.17 -42.27
CA VAL A 186 -37.44 -4.29 -41.32
C VAL A 186 -38.72 -4.44 -40.50
N THR A 187 -39.65 -5.26 -41.00
CA THR A 187 -41.02 -5.43 -40.49
C THR A 187 -41.16 -6.42 -39.32
N SER A 188 -40.07 -6.77 -38.63
CA SER A 188 -40.12 -7.60 -37.42
C SER A 188 -38.85 -7.41 -36.56
N CYS A 189 -38.70 -6.26 -35.90
CA CYS A 189 -37.58 -6.04 -34.98
C CYS A 189 -37.91 -6.59 -33.58
N GLY A 190 -37.24 -7.67 -33.18
CA GLY A 190 -37.23 -8.17 -31.79
C GLY A 190 -36.32 -7.36 -30.86
N VAL A 191 -36.12 -6.06 -31.12
CA VAL A 191 -35.25 -5.16 -30.35
C VAL A 191 -36.12 -4.23 -29.51
N ILE A 192 -35.86 -4.17 -28.20
CA ILE A 192 -36.57 -3.32 -27.26
C ILE A 192 -35.75 -2.05 -27.03
N VAL A 193 -36.33 -0.88 -27.25
CA VAL A 193 -35.64 0.41 -27.08
C VAL A 193 -36.20 1.09 -25.84
N LEU A 194 -35.35 1.40 -24.86
CA LEU A 194 -35.73 2.03 -23.59
C LEU A 194 -34.77 3.16 -23.24
N ASP A 195 -35.25 4.14 -22.49
CA ASP A 195 -34.38 5.03 -21.74
C ASP A 195 -33.89 4.31 -20.47
N LEU A 196 -32.88 4.88 -19.81
CA LEU A 196 -32.31 4.26 -18.61
C LEU A 196 -33.34 4.11 -17.47
N PRO A 197 -34.22 5.09 -17.16
CA PRO A 197 -35.26 4.93 -16.15
C PRO A 197 -36.25 3.78 -16.46
N ALA A 198 -36.75 3.70 -17.69
CA ALA A 198 -37.68 2.64 -18.09
C ALA A 198 -37.00 1.28 -18.11
N PHE A 199 -35.72 1.23 -18.50
CA PHE A 199 -34.91 0.00 -18.43
C PHE A 199 -34.78 -0.52 -17.00
N LEU A 200 -34.38 0.34 -16.05
CA LEU A 200 -34.28 -0.04 -14.64
C LEU A 200 -35.63 -0.47 -14.07
N GLN A 201 -36.72 0.23 -14.41
CA GLN A 201 -38.06 -0.11 -13.93
C GLN A 201 -38.60 -1.43 -14.52
N ALA A 202 -38.25 -1.76 -15.77
CA ALA A 202 -38.74 -2.95 -16.45
C ALA A 202 -37.97 -4.23 -16.05
N TYR A 203 -36.64 -4.15 -15.96
CA TYR A 203 -35.78 -5.32 -15.74
C TYR A 203 -35.26 -5.43 -14.29
N TYR A 204 -35.17 -4.31 -13.58
CA TYR A 204 -34.57 -4.25 -12.23
C TYR A 204 -35.43 -3.45 -11.22
N PRO A 205 -36.76 -3.69 -11.11
CA PRO A 205 -37.65 -2.86 -10.28
C PRO A 205 -37.33 -2.89 -8.78
N THR A 206 -36.69 -3.97 -8.30
CA THR A 206 -36.30 -4.13 -6.89
C THR A 206 -34.92 -3.52 -6.58
N LEU A 207 -34.15 -3.14 -7.59
CA LEU A 207 -32.78 -2.64 -7.43
C LEU A 207 -32.79 -1.15 -7.04
N THR A 208 -33.11 -0.90 -5.76
CA THR A 208 -33.24 0.46 -5.22
C THR A 208 -31.95 1.26 -5.33
N THR A 209 -30.79 0.61 -5.21
CA THR A 209 -29.46 1.24 -5.32
C THR A 209 -29.25 1.87 -6.70
N ALA A 210 -29.59 1.15 -7.79
CA ALA A 210 -29.45 1.68 -9.15
C ALA A 210 -30.32 2.91 -9.40
N LYS A 211 -31.54 2.91 -8.86
CA LYS A 211 -32.45 4.06 -8.96
C LYS A 211 -31.93 5.28 -8.18
N LEU A 212 -31.44 5.08 -6.96
CA LEU A 212 -30.85 6.17 -6.16
C LEU A 212 -29.60 6.77 -6.81
N LEU A 213 -28.73 5.90 -7.34
CA LEU A 213 -27.55 6.31 -8.09
C LEU A 213 -27.94 7.13 -9.32
N PHE A 214 -28.92 6.64 -10.10
CA PHE A 214 -29.45 7.36 -11.25
C PHE A 214 -30.02 8.74 -10.86
N ASP A 215 -30.94 8.80 -9.89
CA ASP A 215 -31.57 10.06 -9.45
C ASP A 215 -30.54 11.08 -8.94
N SER A 216 -29.47 10.61 -8.30
CA SER A 216 -28.39 11.45 -7.79
C SER A 216 -27.48 11.97 -8.90
N LEU A 217 -27.10 11.11 -9.85
CA LEU A 217 -26.32 11.48 -11.05
C LEU A 217 -27.08 12.49 -11.91
N ASP A 218 -28.35 12.23 -12.17
CA ASP A 218 -29.21 13.07 -13.02
C ASP A 218 -29.33 14.49 -12.44
N ALA A 219 -29.56 14.59 -11.12
CA ALA A 219 -29.60 15.87 -10.43
C ALA A 219 -28.25 16.61 -10.44
N SER A 220 -27.14 15.88 -10.33
CA SER A 220 -25.78 16.44 -10.42
C SER A 220 -25.52 17.04 -11.82
N LEU A 221 -25.84 16.29 -12.88
CA LEU A 221 -25.67 16.72 -14.27
C LEU A 221 -26.52 17.94 -14.63
N HIS A 222 -27.81 17.94 -14.28
CA HIS A 222 -28.69 19.08 -14.56
C HIS A 222 -28.29 20.35 -13.78
N SER A 223 -27.69 20.20 -12.60
CA SER A 223 -27.16 21.34 -11.85
C SER A 223 -25.98 22.01 -12.57
N ALA A 224 -25.15 21.22 -13.26
CA ALA A 224 -24.04 21.73 -14.06
C ALA A 224 -24.53 22.43 -15.34
N GLU A 225 -25.47 21.84 -16.08
CA GLU A 225 -26.02 22.39 -17.34
C GLU A 225 -26.75 23.74 -17.13
N THR A 226 -27.55 23.85 -16.07
CA THR A 226 -28.30 25.07 -15.75
C THR A 226 -27.36 26.25 -15.48
N GLN A 227 -26.16 25.99 -14.96
CA GLN A 227 -25.16 27.01 -14.65
C GLN A 227 -24.28 27.37 -15.85
N GLU A 228 -23.91 26.42 -16.73
CA GLU A 228 -23.23 26.75 -18.00
C GLU A 228 -24.07 27.70 -18.86
N LEU A 229 -25.39 27.47 -18.90
CA LEU A 229 -26.31 28.37 -19.60
C LEU A 229 -26.28 29.79 -19.01
N SER A 230 -26.17 29.91 -17.67
CA SER A 230 -26.09 31.19 -16.97
C SER A 230 -24.80 31.95 -17.26
N GLU A 231 -23.65 31.28 -17.31
CA GLU A 231 -22.34 31.86 -17.65
C GLU A 231 -22.25 32.31 -19.13
N LEU A 232 -22.92 31.59 -20.04
CA LEU A 232 -23.03 31.98 -21.45
C LEU A 232 -23.88 33.25 -21.61
N THR A 233 -24.95 33.42 -20.81
CA THR A 233 -25.71 34.68 -20.77
C THR A 233 -24.89 35.86 -20.24
N GLU A 234 -24.05 35.67 -19.22
CA GLU A 234 -23.18 36.73 -18.69
C GLU A 234 -22.08 37.11 -19.68
N LYS A 235 -21.44 36.14 -20.36
CA LYS A 235 -20.45 36.40 -21.42
C LYS A 235 -21.04 37.13 -22.64
N SER A 236 -22.34 36.97 -22.90
CA SER A 236 -23.05 37.66 -23.97
C SER A 236 -23.34 39.13 -23.65
N LEU A 237 -23.27 39.52 -22.36
CA LEU A 237 -23.53 40.90 -21.90
C LEU A 237 -22.24 41.74 -21.78
N GLU A 238 -21.05 41.14 -21.81
CA GLU A 238 -19.75 41.84 -21.71
C GLU A 238 -19.09 42.15 -23.07
N THR A 239 -19.75 41.88 -24.20
CA THR A 239 -19.14 42.03 -25.54
C THR A 239 -19.33 43.41 -26.18
N GLU A 240 -19.43 44.49 -25.40
CA GLU A 240 -19.32 45.87 -25.91
C GLU A 240 -18.60 46.77 -24.89
N ASN A 241 -17.27 46.65 -24.75
CA ASN A 241 -16.33 47.79 -24.68
C ASN A 241 -14.90 47.39 -24.26
N SER A 242 -13.94 48.06 -24.89
CA SER A 242 -12.49 48.13 -24.62
C SER A 242 -11.58 47.01 -25.19
N MET A 243 -10.81 47.43 -26.19
CA MET A 243 -9.63 46.76 -26.73
C MET A 243 -8.42 47.46 -26.12
N GLU A 244 -7.80 46.86 -25.11
CA GLU A 244 -6.50 47.32 -24.56
C GLU A 244 -5.41 46.27 -24.83
N PRO A 245 -4.13 46.69 -24.97
CA PRO A 245 -3.04 45.80 -25.33
C PRO A 245 -2.64 44.90 -24.15
N LEU A 246 -2.37 43.63 -24.49
CA LEU A 246 -2.01 42.54 -23.59
C LEU A 246 -0.64 42.79 -22.91
N ASP A 247 -0.65 43.57 -21.84
CA ASP A 247 0.51 43.79 -20.97
C ASP A 247 0.22 43.20 -19.57
N SER A 248 1.05 42.24 -19.15
CA SER A 248 1.00 41.48 -17.88
C SER A 248 -0.25 40.60 -17.62
N LEU A 249 -0.07 39.27 -17.64
CA LEU A 249 -1.03 38.28 -17.09
C LEU A 249 -1.19 38.50 -15.57
N VAL A 250 -2.11 39.37 -15.16
CA VAL A 250 -2.49 39.53 -13.76
C VAL A 250 -3.19 38.25 -13.31
N VAL A 251 -2.51 37.44 -12.50
CA VAL A 251 -3.08 36.21 -11.91
C VAL A 251 -4.10 36.62 -10.84
N PRO A 252 -5.39 36.28 -10.97
CA PRO A 252 -6.41 36.65 -9.99
C PRO A 252 -6.08 36.01 -8.63
N SER A 253 -5.85 36.83 -7.60
CA SER A 253 -5.62 36.37 -6.23
C SER A 253 -6.86 36.46 -5.35
N ALA A 254 -7.95 37.06 -5.84
CA ALA A 254 -9.21 37.25 -5.14
C ALA A 254 -10.38 36.73 -5.98
N PRO A 255 -11.46 36.23 -5.35
CA PRO A 255 -12.67 35.83 -6.06
C PRO A 255 -13.38 37.04 -6.68
N ALA A 256 -14.06 36.82 -7.81
CA ALA A 256 -14.97 37.81 -8.40
C ALA A 256 -16.21 38.01 -7.49
N PRO A 257 -16.93 39.15 -7.60
CA PRO A 257 -18.20 39.32 -6.89
C PRO A 257 -19.15 38.13 -7.13
N GLY A 258 -19.74 37.59 -6.06
CA GLY A 258 -20.61 36.41 -6.13
C GLY A 258 -19.89 35.05 -6.18
N HIS A 259 -18.56 35.02 -6.29
CA HIS A 259 -17.78 33.79 -6.28
C HIS A 259 -17.12 33.53 -4.91
N ALA A 260 -17.06 32.25 -4.51
CA ALA A 260 -16.36 31.84 -3.30
C ALA A 260 -14.85 31.68 -3.53
N TYR A 261 -14.46 31.36 -4.76
CA TYR A 261 -13.07 31.06 -5.14
C TYR A 261 -12.70 31.66 -6.50
N PRO A 262 -11.41 32.00 -6.72
CA PRO A 262 -10.93 32.48 -8.02
C PRO A 262 -10.89 31.38 -9.09
N PRO A 263 -11.06 31.72 -10.38
CA PRO A 263 -11.00 30.76 -11.48
C PRO A 263 -9.59 30.17 -11.64
N TYR A 264 -9.48 28.96 -12.19
CA TYR A 264 -8.18 28.38 -12.54
C TYR A 264 -7.63 28.96 -13.84
N LEU A 265 -6.31 28.99 -13.96
CA LEU A 265 -5.65 29.35 -15.21
C LEU A 265 -5.81 28.24 -16.27
N PRO A 266 -5.91 28.61 -17.57
CA PRO A 266 -5.97 27.62 -18.64
C PRO A 266 -4.66 26.82 -18.74
N GLU A 267 -4.75 25.58 -19.25
CA GLU A 267 -3.62 24.65 -19.31
C GLU A 267 -2.39 25.22 -20.05
N SER A 268 -2.62 26.00 -21.12
CA SER A 268 -1.55 26.67 -21.87
C SER A 268 -0.76 27.67 -21.00
N ALA A 269 -1.44 28.41 -20.13
CA ALA A 269 -0.82 29.36 -19.21
C ALA A 269 -0.09 28.64 -18.06
N LEU A 270 -0.65 27.53 -17.56
CA LEU A 270 0.01 26.69 -16.55
C LEU A 270 1.33 26.11 -17.11
N ILE A 271 1.31 25.56 -18.33
CA ILE A 271 2.51 25.01 -18.99
C ILE A 271 3.55 26.12 -19.24
N ALA A 272 3.13 27.29 -19.72
CA ALA A 272 4.02 28.43 -19.93
C ALA A 272 4.68 28.88 -18.62
N GLY A 273 3.91 28.98 -17.54
CA GLY A 273 4.41 29.38 -16.22
C GLY A 273 5.30 28.33 -15.55
N LEU A 274 5.06 27.04 -15.79
CA LEU A 274 5.96 25.96 -15.35
C LEU A 274 7.29 25.99 -16.11
N ARG A 275 7.26 26.25 -17.43
CA ARG A 275 8.47 26.37 -18.26
C ARG A 275 9.29 27.61 -17.93
N SER A 276 8.65 28.72 -17.59
CA SER A 276 9.33 29.95 -17.16
C SER A 276 9.86 29.87 -15.72
N GLY A 277 9.45 28.86 -14.94
CA GLY A 277 9.77 28.74 -13.51
C GLY A 277 8.99 29.70 -12.61
N GLN A 278 7.98 30.40 -13.13
CA GLN A 278 7.09 31.27 -12.35
C GLN A 278 6.16 30.46 -11.43
N PHE A 279 5.78 29.26 -11.86
CA PHE A 279 4.95 28.34 -11.09
C PHE A 279 5.72 27.07 -10.73
N LEU A 280 5.30 26.45 -9.64
CA LEU A 280 5.86 25.20 -9.15
C LEU A 280 4.78 24.12 -9.14
N ARG A 281 5.19 22.89 -9.44
CA ARG A 281 4.32 21.71 -9.41
C ARG A 281 4.59 20.88 -8.17
N GLY A 282 3.53 20.41 -7.53
CA GLY A 282 3.64 19.52 -6.39
C GLY A 282 2.34 18.81 -6.03
N ILE A 283 2.43 17.91 -5.05
CA ILE A 283 1.28 17.17 -4.51
C ILE A 283 0.80 17.88 -3.25
N LEU A 284 -0.49 18.21 -3.20
CA LEU A 284 -1.12 18.81 -2.02
C LEU A 284 -1.33 17.78 -0.91
N ARG A 285 -0.96 18.15 0.32
CA ARG A 285 -1.12 17.38 1.55
C ARG A 285 -1.87 18.24 2.57
N VAL A 286 -3.11 17.89 2.86
CA VAL A 286 -3.96 18.62 3.82
C VAL A 286 -3.70 18.11 5.24
N SER A 287 -3.61 19.02 6.21
CA SER A 287 -3.45 18.64 7.61
C SER A 287 -4.69 17.87 8.11
N ARG A 288 -4.47 16.69 8.69
CA ARG A 288 -5.55 15.88 9.32
C ARG A 288 -6.22 16.59 10.49
N PHE A 289 -5.47 17.45 11.18
CA PHE A 289 -5.91 18.11 12.41
C PHE A 289 -6.43 19.53 12.18
N ARG A 290 -5.94 20.19 11.12
CA ARG A 290 -6.30 21.57 10.77
C ARG A 290 -6.67 21.68 9.28
N PRO A 291 -7.69 20.93 8.82
CA PRO A 291 -7.98 20.79 7.40
C PRO A 291 -8.48 22.08 6.74
N THR A 292 -9.00 23.05 7.50
CA THR A 292 -9.51 24.32 6.96
C THR A 292 -8.44 25.40 6.84
N THR A 293 -7.38 25.33 7.66
CA THR A 293 -6.39 26.41 7.79
C THR A 293 -5.02 26.04 7.24
N GLU A 294 -4.61 24.76 7.27
CA GLU A 294 -3.24 24.35 6.94
C GLU A 294 -3.21 23.19 5.92
N ALA A 295 -2.51 23.43 4.82
CA ALA A 295 -2.09 22.40 3.86
C ALA A 295 -0.66 22.68 3.39
N MET A 296 0.01 21.67 2.86
CA MET A 296 1.38 21.74 2.36
C MET A 296 1.46 21.15 0.96
N VAL A 297 2.33 21.68 0.12
CA VAL A 297 2.58 21.17 -1.24
C VAL A 297 4.00 20.64 -1.29
N ALA A 298 4.11 19.32 -1.46
CA ALA A 298 5.38 18.64 -1.64
C ALA A 298 5.79 18.74 -3.13
N LEU A 299 6.92 19.39 -3.40
CA LEU A 299 7.38 19.65 -4.76
C LEU A 299 7.80 18.36 -5.47
N THR A 300 7.36 18.18 -6.72
CA THR A 300 7.75 17.02 -7.54
C THR A 300 8.94 17.32 -8.45
N ASP A 301 9.10 18.57 -8.89
CA ASP A 301 10.13 18.97 -9.85
C ASP A 301 11.22 19.81 -9.17
N ALA A 302 12.27 19.14 -8.68
CA ALA A 302 13.43 19.80 -8.06
C ALA A 302 14.28 20.63 -9.05
N SER A 303 14.10 20.41 -10.36
CA SER A 303 14.83 21.11 -11.43
C SER A 303 14.42 22.58 -11.58
N ALA A 304 13.16 22.93 -11.29
CA ALA A 304 12.66 24.31 -11.37
C ALA A 304 13.30 25.24 -10.33
N ILE A 305 13.81 24.69 -9.21
CA ILE A 305 14.51 25.44 -8.15
C ILE A 305 15.85 25.99 -8.66
N LYS A 306 16.43 25.44 -9.74
CA LYS A 306 17.72 25.90 -10.29
C LYS A 306 17.69 27.34 -10.81
N HIS A 307 16.52 27.84 -11.23
CA HIS A 307 16.38 29.18 -11.81
C HIS A 307 16.10 30.28 -10.77
N GLN A 308 15.99 29.94 -9.47
CA GLN A 308 15.78 30.90 -8.38
C GLN A 308 16.72 30.59 -7.20
N PRO A 309 17.94 31.16 -7.16
CA PRO A 309 18.95 30.85 -6.13
C PRO A 309 18.49 31.22 -4.71
N GLU A 310 17.62 32.21 -4.57
CA GLU A 310 17.04 32.63 -3.29
C GLU A 310 16.02 31.62 -2.72
N LEU A 311 15.40 30.81 -3.59
CA LEU A 311 14.48 29.74 -3.20
C LEU A 311 15.24 28.51 -2.71
N LYS A 312 16.46 28.31 -3.24
CA LYS A 312 17.32 27.18 -2.94
C LYS A 312 17.70 27.14 -1.45
N GLU A 313 17.90 28.29 -0.80
CA GLU A 313 18.25 28.35 0.63
C GLU A 313 17.05 28.08 1.54
N ALA A 314 15.87 28.63 1.21
CA ALA A 314 14.64 28.41 1.98
C ALA A 314 14.07 26.99 1.80
N LEU A 315 14.19 26.40 0.61
CA LEU A 315 13.75 25.03 0.31
C LEU A 315 14.85 23.98 0.56
N ALA A 316 16.10 24.36 0.78
CA ALA A 316 17.17 23.43 1.16
C ALA A 316 16.92 22.77 2.53
N ALA A 317 16.16 23.44 3.41
CA ALA A 317 15.81 22.89 4.72
C ALA A 317 14.55 22.00 4.68
N ARG A 318 13.56 22.32 3.83
CA ARG A 318 12.32 21.55 3.61
C ARG A 318 11.79 21.78 2.19
N SER A 319 11.57 20.70 1.45
CA SER A 319 11.07 20.74 0.05
C SER A 319 9.56 21.00 -0.07
N GLU A 320 8.98 21.80 0.84
CA GLU A 320 7.53 21.96 1.00
C GLU A 320 7.09 23.43 1.04
N ILE A 321 5.93 23.71 0.44
CA ILE A 321 5.31 25.05 0.41
C ILE A 321 4.01 25.02 1.22
N VAL A 322 3.81 25.98 2.11
CA VAL A 322 2.62 26.06 2.97
C VAL A 322 1.49 26.78 2.25
N ILE A 323 0.29 26.23 2.30
CA ILE A 323 -0.94 26.81 1.78
C ILE A 323 -1.87 27.09 2.97
N HIS A 324 -2.15 28.38 3.19
CA HIS A 324 -2.98 28.83 4.32
C HIS A 324 -4.40 29.15 3.89
N GLY A 325 -5.36 28.46 4.53
CA GLY A 325 -6.79 28.71 4.34
C GLY A 325 -7.37 28.13 3.05
N LEU A 326 -8.70 28.01 3.04
CA LEU A 326 -9.46 27.46 1.91
C LEU A 326 -9.29 28.28 0.62
N GLN A 327 -9.22 29.61 0.73
CA GLN A 327 -9.08 30.49 -0.43
C GLN A 327 -7.78 30.26 -1.19
N HIS A 328 -6.64 30.14 -0.50
CA HIS A 328 -5.36 29.86 -1.16
C HIS A 328 -5.21 28.42 -1.62
N ARG A 329 -5.94 27.49 -0.98
CA ARG A 329 -6.07 26.10 -1.45
C ARG A 329 -6.87 26.01 -2.75
N ASN A 330 -7.75 26.97 -2.99
CA ASN A 330 -8.48 27.18 -4.24
C ASN A 330 -9.07 25.87 -4.81
N ARG A 331 -10.07 25.30 -4.13
CA ARG A 331 -10.81 24.08 -4.53
C ARG A 331 -9.95 22.82 -4.80
N ALA A 332 -8.72 22.76 -4.29
CA ALA A 332 -7.89 21.54 -4.33
C ALA A 332 -8.17 20.62 -3.13
N VAL A 333 -8.07 19.31 -3.36
CA VAL A 333 -8.32 18.23 -2.38
C VAL A 333 -7.03 17.49 -2.05
N ASP A 334 -6.96 16.81 -0.90
CA ASP A 334 -5.78 16.04 -0.47
C ASP A 334 -5.32 15.03 -1.55
N GLY A 335 -4.04 15.06 -1.89
CA GLY A 335 -3.43 14.24 -2.93
C GLY A 335 -3.51 14.79 -4.36
N ASP A 336 -4.22 15.90 -4.60
CA ASP A 336 -4.24 16.54 -5.93
C ASP A 336 -2.83 16.99 -6.35
N VAL A 337 -2.51 16.85 -7.64
CA VAL A 337 -1.31 17.44 -8.24
C VAL A 337 -1.64 18.86 -8.67
N VAL A 338 -1.10 19.82 -7.93
CA VAL A 338 -1.42 21.24 -8.05
C VAL A 338 -0.27 22.05 -8.64
N VAL A 339 -0.63 23.16 -9.27
CA VAL A 339 0.31 24.22 -9.68
C VAL A 339 0.16 25.38 -8.70
N VAL A 340 1.26 25.76 -8.07
CA VAL A 340 1.30 26.84 -7.07
C VAL A 340 2.15 28.00 -7.52
N ARG A 341 1.67 29.21 -7.20
CA ARG A 341 2.43 30.45 -7.26
C ARG A 341 2.87 30.83 -5.85
N LEU A 342 4.13 31.23 -5.69
CA LEU A 342 4.61 31.71 -4.40
C LEU A 342 4.05 33.09 -4.05
N LEU A 343 3.77 33.28 -2.77
CA LEU A 343 3.42 34.58 -2.21
C LEU A 343 4.70 35.37 -1.88
N PRO A 344 4.64 36.71 -1.90
CA PRO A 344 5.75 37.54 -1.44
C PRO A 344 6.14 37.20 0.01
N ARG A 345 7.45 37.32 0.35
CA ARG A 345 8.01 36.96 1.67
C ARG A 345 7.28 37.59 2.87
N VAL A 346 6.71 38.77 2.69
CA VAL A 346 5.92 39.47 3.73
C VAL A 346 4.70 38.65 4.18
N HIS A 347 4.18 37.78 3.32
CA HIS A 347 3.03 36.91 3.60
C HIS A 347 3.45 35.51 4.07
N TRP A 348 4.74 35.25 4.25
CA TRP A 348 5.22 33.98 4.77
C TRP A 348 4.92 33.90 6.26
N LYS A 349 4.28 32.81 6.66
CA LYS A 349 3.82 32.59 8.04
C LYS A 349 4.53 31.37 8.63
N PRO A 350 4.74 31.35 9.95
CA PRO A 350 5.17 30.13 10.63
C PRO A 350 4.03 29.11 10.63
N VAL A 351 4.37 27.82 10.56
CA VAL A 351 3.42 26.73 10.82
C VAL A 351 3.33 26.53 12.32
N SER A 352 2.11 26.50 12.86
CA SER A 352 1.89 26.34 14.30
C SER A 352 2.17 24.90 14.72
N SER A 353 2.93 24.74 15.80
CA SER A 353 3.29 23.44 16.38
C SER A 353 2.44 23.06 17.59
N ASN A 354 1.48 23.91 17.97
CA ASN A 354 0.57 23.69 19.10
C ASN A 354 -0.48 22.62 18.78
N ILE A 355 -0.86 21.85 19.80
CA ILE A 355 -1.95 20.86 19.71
C ILE A 355 -3.26 21.62 19.49
N SER A 356 -3.99 21.28 18.42
CA SER A 356 -5.28 21.91 18.11
C SER A 356 -6.41 21.45 19.04
N ALA A 357 -7.48 22.25 19.14
CA ALA A 357 -8.70 21.82 19.83
C ALA A 357 -9.28 20.54 19.19
N GLN A 358 -9.11 20.31 17.88
CA GLN A 358 -9.53 19.09 17.20
C GLN A 358 -8.65 17.87 17.54
N GLU A 359 -7.37 18.08 17.83
CA GLU A 359 -6.46 17.05 18.37
C GLU A 359 -6.79 16.72 19.84
N ASN A 360 -7.33 17.69 20.60
CA ASN A 360 -7.60 17.57 22.02
C ASN A 360 -9.08 17.26 22.36
N CYS A 361 -10.04 17.58 21.49
CA CYS A 361 -11.48 17.46 21.71
C CYS A 361 -12.14 16.90 20.45
N VAL A 362 -12.84 15.76 20.58
CA VAL A 362 -13.72 15.20 19.55
C VAL A 362 -15.14 15.15 20.12
N ALA A 363 -15.63 16.29 20.59
CA ALA A 363 -17.07 16.54 20.68
C ALA A 363 -17.42 17.45 19.50
N GLU A 364 -18.32 17.01 18.65
CA GLU A 364 -18.84 17.79 17.53
C GLU A 364 -19.30 19.17 18.00
N VAL A 365 -18.52 20.20 17.70
CA VAL A 365 -19.06 21.56 17.60
C VAL A 365 -19.25 21.81 16.11
N VAL A 366 -20.41 21.38 15.59
CA VAL A 366 -20.89 21.83 14.29
C VAL A 366 -21.35 23.28 14.44
N ASN A 367 -20.41 24.20 14.57
CA ASN A 367 -20.72 25.62 14.45
C ASN A 367 -20.77 25.97 12.96
N ASP A 368 -21.99 26.11 12.44
CA ASP A 368 -22.29 26.46 11.05
C ASP A 368 -22.18 27.98 10.78
N THR A 369 -21.50 28.75 11.63
CA THR A 369 -21.25 30.18 11.38
C THR A 369 -20.09 30.38 10.42
N THR A 370 -20.30 30.03 9.16
CA THR A 370 -19.67 30.74 8.03
C THR A 370 -20.41 32.07 7.82
N ASN A 371 -20.28 33.00 8.76
CA ASN A 371 -20.31 34.39 8.37
C ASN A 371 -18.92 34.68 7.81
N MET A 372 -18.86 35.20 6.58
CA MET A 372 -17.69 35.88 6.01
C MET A 372 -17.41 37.19 6.77
N SER A 373 -17.29 37.10 8.09
CA SER A 373 -16.81 38.13 8.98
C SER A 373 -15.74 37.46 9.81
N ASP A 374 -14.50 37.92 9.64
CA ASP A 374 -13.32 37.59 10.43
C ASP A 374 -13.64 36.88 11.74
N ASN A 375 -13.50 35.55 11.77
CA ASN A 375 -13.03 34.91 12.99
C ASN A 375 -11.67 35.55 13.23
N LYS A 376 -11.64 36.57 14.10
CA LYS A 376 -10.40 37.13 14.60
C LYS A 376 -9.52 35.93 14.95
N PRO A 377 -8.34 35.78 14.32
CA PRO A 377 -7.40 34.79 14.83
C PRO A 377 -7.22 35.10 16.31
N ASP A 378 -7.10 34.08 17.16
CA ASP A 378 -6.68 34.26 18.55
C ASP A 378 -5.42 35.14 18.55
N GLN A 379 -5.63 36.45 18.73
CA GLN A 379 -4.59 37.48 18.71
C GLN A 379 -3.97 37.64 20.09
N ASN A 380 -4.38 36.82 21.05
CA ASN A 380 -3.80 36.84 22.38
C ASN A 380 -2.71 35.76 22.47
N ASN A 381 -1.47 36.28 22.48
CA ASN A 381 -0.18 35.65 22.74
C ASN A 381 0.53 35.02 21.53
N ILE A 382 0.89 35.88 20.56
CA ILE A 382 2.14 35.71 19.82
C ILE A 382 3.23 36.42 20.64
N GLU A 383 3.71 35.75 21.68
CA GLU A 383 5.00 36.11 22.27
C GLU A 383 6.12 35.66 21.34
N SER A 384 7.10 36.55 21.19
CA SER A 384 8.21 36.54 20.24
C SER A 384 8.86 35.17 20.01
N VAL A 385 8.47 34.51 18.93
CA VAL A 385 9.29 33.45 18.31
C VAL A 385 10.28 34.12 17.37
N SER A 386 11.55 33.72 17.46
CA SER A 386 12.65 34.24 16.64
C SER A 386 12.31 34.19 15.14
N VAL A 387 12.63 35.28 14.44
CA VAL A 387 12.40 35.56 12.99
C VAL A 387 12.97 34.50 12.02
N SER A 388 13.64 33.45 12.53
CA SER A 388 14.34 32.42 11.76
C SER A 388 13.48 31.23 11.27
N SER A 389 12.13 31.30 11.31
CA SER A 389 11.27 30.12 10.98
C SER A 389 10.04 30.38 10.09
N SER A 390 10.00 31.47 9.30
CA SER A 390 8.93 31.66 8.32
C SER A 390 9.09 30.70 7.12
N LEU A 391 8.05 29.92 6.82
CA LEU A 391 8.06 28.95 5.73
C LEU A 391 7.49 29.58 4.45
N PRO A 392 7.94 29.15 3.26
CA PRO A 392 7.44 29.68 2.00
C PRO A 392 5.94 29.39 1.85
N CYS A 393 5.15 30.45 1.64
CA CYS A 393 3.70 30.32 1.43
C CYS A 393 3.32 30.44 -0.04
N GLY A 394 2.32 29.66 -0.46
CA GLY A 394 1.85 29.61 -1.85
C GLY A 394 0.34 29.77 -2.01
N PHE A 395 -0.06 29.94 -3.26
CA PHE A 395 -1.43 30.03 -3.73
C PHE A 395 -1.63 29.07 -4.91
N VAL A 396 -2.67 28.24 -4.87
CA VAL A 396 -2.98 27.28 -5.93
C VAL A 396 -3.65 27.99 -7.11
N VAL A 397 -2.99 27.99 -8.27
CA VAL A 397 -3.47 28.65 -9.51
C VAL A 397 -4.15 27.70 -10.49
N GLY A 398 -3.94 26.40 -10.33
CA GLY A 398 -4.50 25.38 -11.21
C GLY A 398 -4.22 23.97 -10.73
N ILE A 399 -4.90 23.01 -11.33
CA ILE A 399 -4.82 21.59 -10.97
C ILE A 399 -4.46 20.80 -12.22
N VAL A 400 -3.36 20.04 -12.14
CA VAL A 400 -2.86 19.20 -13.25
C VAL A 400 -3.57 17.86 -13.25
N SER A 401 -3.72 17.25 -12.07
CA SER A 401 -4.35 15.95 -11.90
C SER A 401 -5.14 15.91 -10.60
N ARG A 402 -6.40 15.49 -10.67
CA ARG A 402 -7.25 15.23 -9.51
C ARG A 402 -6.94 13.87 -8.91
N ASN A 403 -7.08 13.75 -7.59
CA ASN A 403 -6.99 12.50 -6.83
C ASN A 403 -8.33 12.18 -6.15
N TRP A 404 -9.44 12.43 -6.85
CA TRP A 404 -10.77 12.09 -6.35
C TRP A 404 -10.98 10.59 -6.35
N ARG A 405 -11.56 10.09 -5.27
CA ARG A 405 -11.86 8.69 -5.03
C ARG A 405 -13.27 8.56 -4.46
N ASP A 406 -13.61 7.34 -4.08
CA ASP A 406 -14.82 7.07 -3.32
C ASP A 406 -14.59 7.50 -1.87
N TYR A 407 -15.50 8.32 -1.35
CA TYR A 407 -15.46 8.84 0.01
C TYR A 407 -16.65 8.29 0.78
N VAL A 408 -16.40 7.78 1.98
CA VAL A 408 -17.48 7.38 2.88
C VAL A 408 -17.96 8.63 3.59
N CYS A 409 -19.27 8.84 3.61
CA CYS A 409 -19.91 10.01 4.19
C CYS A 409 -21.05 9.60 5.11
N THR A 410 -21.41 10.52 6.00
CA THR A 410 -22.64 10.45 6.79
C THR A 410 -23.40 11.76 6.67
N TYR A 411 -24.71 11.67 6.86
CA TYR A 411 -25.57 12.84 6.96
C TYR A 411 -25.89 13.12 8.43
N VAL A 412 -25.38 14.23 8.96
CA VAL A 412 -25.63 14.65 10.35
C VAL A 412 -26.82 15.61 10.38
N THR A 413 -27.92 15.20 11.01
CA THR A 413 -29.11 16.03 11.20
C THR A 413 -28.89 17.12 12.26
N LYS A 414 -29.20 18.37 11.95
CA LYS A 414 -29.10 19.50 12.89
C LYS A 414 -30.07 19.31 14.06
N THR A 415 -29.56 19.15 15.28
CA THR A 415 -30.32 18.84 16.50
C THR A 415 -30.82 20.05 17.30
N SER A 416 -30.87 21.27 16.73
CA SER A 416 -31.15 22.49 17.52
C SER A 416 -32.27 23.42 17.02
N GLU A 417 -33.06 23.03 16.02
CA GLU A 417 -34.30 23.74 15.69
C GLU A 417 -35.48 22.78 15.79
N VAL A 418 -36.53 23.22 16.48
CA VAL A 418 -37.83 22.55 16.63
C VAL A 418 -38.23 21.89 15.30
N PRO A 419 -38.73 20.64 15.27
CA PRO A 419 -39.06 19.95 14.02
C PRO A 419 -40.24 20.66 13.33
N LEU A 420 -39.94 21.65 12.51
CA LEU A 420 -40.72 21.89 11.31
C LEU A 420 -40.47 20.66 10.45
N GLU A 421 -41.53 19.87 10.24
CA GLU A 421 -41.51 18.67 9.42
C GLU A 421 -40.63 18.86 8.18
N PRO A 422 -39.78 17.86 7.83
CA PRO A 422 -38.98 17.95 6.62
C PRO A 422 -39.92 18.20 5.44
N LYS A 423 -39.74 19.35 4.76
CA LYS A 423 -40.42 19.63 3.50
C LYS A 423 -39.87 18.65 2.44
N GLY A 424 -40.48 17.46 2.39
CA GLY A 424 -40.19 16.39 1.43
C GLY A 424 -39.05 15.44 1.82
N GLU A 425 -39.14 14.18 1.38
CA GLU A 425 -38.06 13.17 1.48
C GLU A 425 -36.91 13.44 0.49
N SER A 426 -37.11 14.37 -0.45
CA SER A 426 -36.17 14.69 -1.54
C SER A 426 -35.59 16.11 -1.41
N GLY A 427 -34.27 16.24 -1.56
CA GLY A 427 -33.63 17.55 -1.62
C GLY A 427 -32.11 17.51 -1.63
N TRP A 428 -31.51 18.71 -1.69
CA TRP A 428 -30.07 18.90 -1.53
C TRP A 428 -29.69 18.87 -0.05
N ILE A 429 -28.72 18.02 0.28
CA ILE A 429 -28.15 17.88 1.61
C ILE A 429 -26.63 18.09 1.57
N ILE A 430 -26.07 18.48 2.73
CA ILE A 430 -24.62 18.56 2.92
C ILE A 430 -24.21 17.35 3.75
N VAL A 431 -23.29 16.55 3.21
CA VAL A 431 -22.78 15.34 3.86
C VAL A 431 -21.35 15.56 4.35
N THR A 432 -21.01 14.88 5.43
CA THR A 432 -19.69 14.98 6.07
C THR A 432 -18.88 13.74 5.72
N PRO A 433 -17.74 13.87 5.03
CA PRO A 433 -16.83 12.76 4.79
C PRO A 433 -16.22 12.20 6.08
N TRP A 434 -15.93 10.91 6.09
CA TRP A 434 -15.28 10.23 7.20
C TRP A 434 -13.86 10.75 7.41
N ASP A 435 -13.11 10.95 6.31
CA ASP A 435 -11.80 11.61 6.33
C ASP A 435 -11.94 13.12 6.47
N ARG A 436 -11.49 13.65 7.62
CA ARG A 436 -11.54 15.08 7.97
C ARG A 436 -10.78 15.99 7.00
N ARG A 437 -9.86 15.45 6.20
CA ARG A 437 -9.11 16.22 5.19
C ARG A 437 -9.98 16.63 4.00
N ILE A 438 -11.08 15.91 3.78
CA ILE A 438 -11.98 16.12 2.66
C ILE A 438 -13.07 17.13 3.09
N PRO A 439 -13.35 18.17 2.29
CA PRO A 439 -14.40 19.13 2.60
C PRO A 439 -15.78 18.47 2.54
N ARG A 440 -16.77 19.05 3.26
CA ARG A 440 -18.17 18.64 3.17
C ARG A 440 -18.67 18.70 1.72
N ILE A 441 -19.51 17.75 1.32
CA ILE A 441 -19.96 17.57 -0.07
C ILE A 441 -21.45 17.85 -0.15
N ARG A 442 -21.90 18.57 -1.19
CA ARG A 442 -23.33 18.74 -1.48
C ARG A 442 -23.82 17.59 -2.37
N LEU A 443 -24.95 17.02 -2.01
CA LEU A 443 -25.53 15.82 -2.60
C LEU A 443 -27.04 16.01 -2.77
N HIS A 444 -27.60 15.57 -3.88
CA HIS A 444 -29.06 15.44 -4.04
C HIS A 444 -29.50 13.99 -3.77
N THR A 445 -30.55 13.81 -2.98
CA THR A 445 -31.11 12.48 -2.65
C THR A 445 -32.62 12.54 -2.45
N THR A 446 -33.30 11.42 -2.72
CA THR A 446 -34.74 11.21 -2.48
C THR A 446 -35.02 10.45 -1.17
N GLN A 447 -33.99 10.04 -0.43
CA GLN A 447 -34.10 9.23 0.80
C GLN A 447 -33.30 9.83 1.97
N ILE A 448 -33.59 11.08 2.34
CA ILE A 448 -32.87 11.78 3.43
C ILE A 448 -32.98 11.02 4.77
N SER A 449 -34.17 10.52 5.12
CA SER A 449 -34.41 9.87 6.41
C SER A 449 -33.56 8.61 6.60
N LYS A 450 -33.39 7.80 5.55
CA LYS A 450 -32.61 6.56 5.60
C LYS A 450 -31.11 6.86 5.77
N LEU A 451 -30.59 7.79 4.98
CA LEU A 451 -29.16 8.16 4.98
C LEU A 451 -28.68 8.81 6.28
N SER A 452 -29.58 9.33 7.13
CA SER A 452 -29.24 9.93 8.42
C SER A 452 -28.64 8.98 9.45
N ARG A 453 -28.85 7.66 9.29
CA ARG A 453 -28.37 6.63 10.23
C ARG A 453 -27.36 5.67 9.62
N GLU A 454 -27.06 5.84 8.34
CA GLU A 454 -26.22 4.94 7.58
C GLU A 454 -24.93 5.63 7.14
N ARG A 455 -23.87 4.83 6.98
CA ARG A 455 -22.69 5.21 6.22
C ARG A 455 -22.92 4.87 4.76
N PHE A 456 -22.55 5.78 3.88
CA PHE A 456 -22.73 5.60 2.45
C PHE A 456 -21.57 6.20 1.66
N VAL A 457 -21.39 5.75 0.43
CA VAL A 457 -20.31 6.17 -0.46
C VAL A 457 -20.80 7.30 -1.35
N VAL A 458 -19.98 8.35 -1.44
CA VAL A 458 -20.20 9.53 -2.29
C VAL A 458 -18.98 9.76 -3.15
N ARG A 459 -19.21 10.22 -4.37
CA ARG A 459 -18.17 10.58 -5.33
C ARG A 459 -18.30 12.05 -5.71
N ILE A 460 -17.17 12.74 -5.79
CA ILE A 460 -17.12 14.15 -6.21
C ILE A 460 -17.15 14.22 -7.74
N ASP A 461 -18.02 15.08 -8.26
CA ASP A 461 -18.24 15.32 -9.69
C ASP A 461 -17.57 16.61 -10.16
N SER A 462 -17.83 17.70 -9.43
CA SER A 462 -17.37 19.05 -9.77
C SER A 462 -17.17 19.89 -8.51
N TRP A 463 -16.41 20.98 -8.65
CA TRP A 463 -16.35 22.03 -7.64
C TRP A 463 -16.30 23.38 -8.34
N GLU A 464 -17.48 24.01 -8.45
CA GLU A 464 -17.63 25.32 -9.08
C GLU A 464 -17.00 26.45 -8.23
N SER A 465 -16.62 27.55 -8.87
CA SER A 465 -16.02 28.72 -8.22
C SER A 465 -17.02 29.53 -7.38
N ASN A 466 -18.31 29.43 -7.67
CA ASN A 466 -19.40 30.08 -6.91
C ASN A 466 -19.80 29.29 -5.64
N SER A 467 -19.46 27.99 -5.57
CA SER A 467 -19.86 27.12 -4.47
C SER A 467 -18.76 26.99 -3.42
N ALA A 468 -19.16 27.08 -2.14
CA ALA A 468 -18.27 26.82 -1.01
C ALA A 468 -17.89 25.33 -0.90
N TYR A 469 -18.74 24.43 -1.40
CA TYR A 469 -18.64 22.97 -1.27
C TYR A 469 -18.62 22.28 -2.65
N PRO A 470 -17.85 21.19 -2.82
CA PRO A 470 -17.92 20.36 -4.03
C PRO A 470 -19.28 19.67 -4.17
N SER A 471 -19.72 19.49 -5.41
CA SER A 471 -20.90 18.72 -5.79
C SER A 471 -20.52 17.26 -6.03
N GLY A 472 -21.39 16.35 -5.61
CA GLY A 472 -21.19 14.92 -5.80
C GLY A 472 -22.49 14.14 -5.76
N HIS A 473 -22.40 12.86 -6.12
CA HIS A 473 -23.53 11.94 -6.18
C HIS A 473 -23.34 10.73 -5.25
N PHE A 474 -24.46 10.12 -4.87
CA PHE A 474 -24.53 8.91 -4.07
C PHE A 474 -24.18 7.68 -4.91
N VAL A 475 -23.36 6.77 -4.37
CA VAL A 475 -22.97 5.52 -5.03
C VAL A 475 -23.68 4.32 -4.41
N GLN A 476 -23.47 4.05 -3.12
CA GLN A 476 -24.04 2.91 -2.41
C GLN A 476 -24.16 3.15 -0.91
N SER A 477 -25.09 2.47 -0.23
CA SER A 477 -25.16 2.44 1.24
C SER A 477 -24.37 1.25 1.78
N LEU A 478 -23.63 1.46 2.87
CA LEU A 478 -22.81 0.42 3.52
C LEU A 478 -23.57 -0.23 4.68
N GLY A 479 -24.24 0.56 5.51
CA GLY A 479 -24.95 0.06 6.70
C GLY A 479 -25.00 1.07 7.85
N CYS A 480 -25.45 0.61 9.02
CA CYS A 480 -25.65 1.45 10.21
C CYS A 480 -24.33 1.94 10.82
N ILE A 481 -24.31 3.19 11.29
CA ILE A 481 -23.14 3.76 11.99
C ILE A 481 -22.87 2.97 13.28
N GLY A 482 -21.60 2.60 13.52
CA GLY A 482 -21.17 1.86 14.70
C GLY A 482 -21.25 0.33 14.60
N ASP A 483 -21.86 -0.20 13.54
CA ASP A 483 -21.78 -1.64 13.25
C ASP A 483 -20.38 -2.03 12.76
N LEU A 484 -19.85 -3.14 13.27
CA LEU A 484 -18.45 -3.55 13.01
C LEU A 484 -18.20 -3.83 11.53
N GLU A 485 -19.16 -4.45 10.84
CA GLU A 485 -19.03 -4.74 9.41
C GLU A 485 -19.02 -3.44 8.60
N THR A 486 -19.91 -2.51 8.94
CA THR A 486 -19.99 -1.20 8.29
C THR A 486 -18.72 -0.35 8.52
N GLU A 487 -18.16 -0.34 9.73
CA GLU A 487 -16.90 0.35 10.02
C GLU A 487 -15.71 -0.32 9.30
N THR A 488 -15.69 -1.65 9.23
CA THR A 488 -14.65 -2.41 8.51
C THR A 488 -14.68 -2.09 7.01
N GLN A 489 -15.86 -2.09 6.39
CA GLN A 489 -16.03 -1.69 4.99
C GLN A 489 -15.65 -0.23 4.76
N THR A 490 -15.96 0.66 5.71
CA THR A 490 -15.51 2.06 5.65
C THR A 490 -13.99 2.14 5.53
N LEU A 491 -13.26 1.42 6.39
CA LEU A 491 -11.80 1.45 6.39
C LEU A 491 -11.22 0.95 5.06
N LEU A 492 -11.81 -0.10 4.47
CA LEU A 492 -11.39 -0.64 3.18
C LEU A 492 -11.56 0.37 2.04
N ILE A 493 -12.75 0.97 1.94
CA ILE A 493 -13.08 1.93 0.87
C ILE A 493 -12.23 3.20 1.01
N GLU A 494 -12.06 3.73 2.22
CA GLU A 494 -11.26 4.94 2.46
C GLU A 494 -9.78 4.80 2.06
N HIS A 495 -9.28 3.58 2.03
CA HIS A 495 -7.91 3.26 1.61
C HIS A 495 -7.85 2.68 0.18
N ASN A 496 -8.92 2.81 -0.62
CA ASN A 496 -9.02 2.31 -1.99
C ASN A 496 -8.78 0.79 -2.14
N LEU A 497 -9.19 0.00 -1.15
CA LEU A 497 -9.15 -1.46 -1.21
C LEU A 497 -10.54 -1.99 -1.59
N ALA A 498 -10.74 -2.25 -2.88
CA ALA A 498 -11.97 -2.86 -3.39
C ALA A 498 -11.91 -4.38 -3.23
N ILE A 499 -12.40 -4.88 -2.11
CA ILE A 499 -12.47 -6.32 -1.85
C ILE A 499 -13.83 -6.86 -2.31
N ARG A 500 -13.80 -7.67 -3.37
CA ARG A 500 -14.97 -8.39 -3.86
C ARG A 500 -14.87 -9.87 -3.51
N SER A 501 -15.99 -10.55 -3.49
CA SER A 501 -15.98 -12.02 -3.48
C SER A 501 -15.40 -12.55 -4.80
N PHE A 502 -14.77 -13.72 -4.76
CA PHE A 502 -14.33 -14.37 -5.98
C PHE A 502 -15.55 -14.77 -6.84
N THR A 503 -15.45 -14.56 -8.15
CA THR A 503 -16.56 -14.81 -9.08
C THR A 503 -16.68 -16.28 -9.44
N ASP A 504 -17.86 -16.69 -9.92
CA ASP A 504 -18.09 -18.06 -10.38
C ASP A 504 -17.12 -18.49 -11.48
N ALA A 505 -16.70 -17.56 -12.37
CA ALA A 505 -15.68 -17.82 -13.39
C ALA A 505 -14.30 -18.13 -12.78
N GLN A 506 -13.90 -17.39 -11.74
CA GLN A 506 -12.65 -17.65 -11.01
C GLN A 506 -12.72 -18.97 -10.26
N ILE A 507 -13.86 -19.27 -9.62
CA ILE A 507 -14.06 -20.54 -8.92
C ILE A 507 -14.15 -21.73 -9.89
N ALA A 508 -14.70 -21.54 -11.09
CA ALA A 508 -14.77 -22.56 -12.12
C ALA A 508 -13.39 -23.02 -12.63
N GLU A 509 -12.38 -22.13 -12.66
CA GLU A 509 -10.99 -22.53 -12.94
C GLU A 509 -10.47 -23.56 -11.93
N LEU A 510 -11.00 -23.55 -10.70
CA LEU A 510 -10.67 -24.49 -9.63
C LEU A 510 -11.57 -25.73 -9.61
N ALA A 511 -12.54 -25.86 -10.51
CA ALA A 511 -13.44 -27.02 -10.54
C ALA A 511 -12.70 -28.39 -10.57
N PRO A 512 -11.57 -28.55 -11.30
CA PRO A 512 -10.79 -29.80 -11.26
C PRO A 512 -10.21 -30.13 -9.89
N LEU A 513 -10.05 -29.11 -9.04
CA LEU A 513 -9.43 -29.15 -7.72
C LEU A 513 -10.46 -29.10 -6.57
N SER A 514 -11.76 -29.11 -6.90
CA SER A 514 -12.84 -28.96 -5.92
C SER A 514 -12.86 -30.07 -4.87
N VAL A 515 -13.44 -29.77 -3.69
CA VAL A 515 -13.51 -30.67 -2.52
C VAL A 515 -14.09 -32.06 -2.84
N GLN A 516 -14.93 -32.18 -3.87
CA GLN A 516 -15.48 -33.46 -4.34
C GLN A 516 -14.41 -34.40 -4.92
N ARG A 517 -13.23 -33.88 -5.26
CA ARG A 517 -12.06 -34.62 -5.76
C ARG A 517 -10.81 -34.16 -4.98
N PRO A 518 -10.48 -34.78 -3.84
CA PRO A 518 -9.33 -34.38 -3.05
C PRO A 518 -8.07 -34.45 -3.93
N TRP A 519 -7.36 -33.33 -4.02
CA TRP A 519 -6.16 -33.21 -4.83
C TRP A 519 -5.10 -34.20 -4.33
N LYS A 520 -4.46 -34.89 -5.27
CA LYS A 520 -3.34 -35.79 -5.02
C LYS A 520 -2.19 -35.41 -5.93
N VAL A 521 -0.98 -35.71 -5.46
CA VAL A 521 0.23 -35.57 -6.25
C VAL A 521 0.12 -36.41 -7.52
N ASP A 522 0.38 -35.79 -8.66
CA ASP A 522 0.40 -36.45 -9.96
C ASP A 522 1.72 -37.24 -10.11
N PRO A 523 1.67 -38.56 -10.38
CA PRO A 523 2.86 -39.37 -10.61
C PRO A 523 3.80 -38.84 -11.70
N GLU A 524 3.27 -38.17 -12.73
CA GLU A 524 4.12 -37.58 -13.79
C GLU A 524 4.90 -36.35 -13.29
N GLU A 525 4.31 -35.56 -12.40
CA GLU A 525 5.00 -34.45 -11.76
C GLU A 525 6.04 -34.92 -10.73
N VAL A 526 5.83 -36.06 -10.05
CA VAL A 526 6.87 -36.67 -9.19
C VAL A 526 8.13 -37.00 -9.98
N LYS A 527 8.00 -37.46 -11.24
CA LYS A 527 9.16 -37.75 -12.10
C LYS A 527 9.89 -36.49 -12.54
N ARG A 528 9.18 -35.37 -12.69
CA ARG A 528 9.72 -34.08 -13.13
C ARG A 528 10.36 -33.27 -12.00
N ARG A 529 9.91 -33.49 -10.76
CA ARG A 529 10.31 -32.77 -9.55
C ARG A 529 11.34 -33.57 -8.76
N ARG A 530 12.11 -32.89 -7.92
CA ARG A 530 12.97 -33.55 -6.94
C ARG A 530 12.12 -34.02 -5.75
N ASP A 531 12.20 -35.29 -5.42
CA ASP A 531 11.36 -35.90 -4.38
C ASP A 531 12.09 -35.94 -3.04
N LEU A 532 11.63 -35.11 -2.09
CA LEU A 532 12.22 -34.98 -0.75
C LEU A 532 11.40 -35.73 0.33
N ARG A 533 10.48 -36.60 -0.09
CA ARG A 533 9.69 -37.44 0.81
C ARG A 533 10.47 -38.69 1.16
N SER A 534 10.21 -39.26 2.33
CA SER A 534 10.79 -40.56 2.70
C SER A 534 10.41 -41.65 1.69
N PRO A 535 11.30 -42.63 1.41
CA PRO A 535 10.99 -43.73 0.50
C PRO A 535 9.73 -44.52 0.87
N SER A 536 9.44 -44.61 2.17
CA SER A 536 8.22 -45.27 2.68
C SER A 536 6.94 -44.51 2.35
N VAL A 537 6.98 -43.17 2.32
CA VAL A 537 5.84 -42.32 1.98
C VAL A 537 5.72 -42.13 0.47
N SER A 538 6.84 -41.91 -0.22
CA SER A 538 6.87 -41.68 -1.67
C SER A 538 6.52 -42.92 -2.48
N GLY A 539 6.96 -44.11 -2.03
CA GLY A 539 6.98 -45.32 -2.85
C GLY A 539 8.09 -45.33 -3.91
N ASN A 540 8.89 -44.26 -4.00
CA ASN A 540 10.08 -44.16 -4.83
C ASN A 540 11.34 -44.47 -4.01
N LEU A 541 12.08 -45.52 -4.38
CA LEU A 541 13.34 -45.89 -3.72
C LEU A 541 14.44 -44.83 -3.83
N ASN A 542 14.34 -43.94 -4.82
CA ASN A 542 15.31 -42.87 -5.06
C ASN A 542 14.93 -41.55 -4.37
N SER A 543 13.84 -41.50 -3.59
CA SER A 543 13.45 -40.28 -2.88
C SER A 543 14.36 -40.03 -1.67
N GLU A 544 14.50 -38.75 -1.31
CA GLU A 544 15.37 -38.33 -0.21
C GLU A 544 14.59 -38.33 1.11
N ASP A 545 15.10 -39.03 2.14
CA ASP A 545 14.47 -39.10 3.46
C ASP A 545 14.74 -37.84 4.31
N VAL A 546 14.15 -36.72 3.89
CA VAL A 546 14.37 -35.40 4.51
C VAL A 546 13.27 -35.10 5.54
N LEU A 547 13.66 -34.74 6.76
CA LEU A 547 12.73 -34.23 7.77
C LEU A 547 12.38 -32.78 7.47
N ILE A 548 11.13 -32.52 7.10
CA ILE A 548 10.60 -31.19 6.78
C ILE A 548 9.50 -30.84 7.77
N PHE A 549 9.46 -29.60 8.27
CA PHE A 549 8.42 -29.11 9.17
C PHE A 549 8.22 -27.60 9.04
N SER A 550 7.08 -27.07 9.48
CA SER A 550 6.79 -25.63 9.51
C SER A 550 6.73 -25.09 10.93
N ILE A 551 6.99 -23.78 11.08
CA ILE A 551 6.87 -23.03 12.34
C ILE A 551 6.07 -21.76 12.08
N ASP A 552 4.86 -21.70 12.63
CA ASP A 552 3.86 -20.69 12.28
C ASP A 552 3.23 -20.04 13.53
N PRO A 553 2.56 -18.88 13.38
CA PRO A 553 1.69 -18.35 14.44
C PRO A 553 0.53 -19.30 14.77
N PRO A 554 0.00 -19.25 16.01
CA PRO A 554 -1.18 -20.04 16.39
C PRO A 554 -2.39 -19.68 15.51
N GLY A 555 -3.07 -20.70 15.00
CA GLY A 555 -4.24 -20.55 14.11
C GLY A 555 -3.91 -20.22 12.65
N CYS A 556 -2.63 -20.28 12.23
CA CYS A 556 -2.25 -20.11 10.83
C CYS A 556 -2.95 -21.16 9.94
N GLN A 557 -3.54 -20.73 8.82
CA GLN A 557 -4.19 -21.63 7.86
C GLN A 557 -3.46 -21.68 6.51
N ASP A 558 -2.68 -20.65 6.22
CA ASP A 558 -1.95 -20.35 4.99
C ASP A 558 -0.45 -20.57 5.22
N VAL A 559 -0.05 -21.82 5.49
CA VAL A 559 1.36 -22.20 5.68
C VAL A 559 2.11 -22.10 4.35
N ASP A 560 2.88 -21.03 4.17
CA ASP A 560 3.67 -20.74 2.97
C ASP A 560 5.03 -21.49 2.96
N ASP A 561 5.69 -21.58 4.12
CA ASP A 561 7.06 -22.02 4.24
C ASP A 561 7.24 -23.25 5.16
N ALA A 562 8.22 -24.07 4.79
CA ALA A 562 8.69 -25.19 5.59
C ALA A 562 10.23 -25.25 5.52
N LEU A 563 10.83 -25.80 6.56
CA LEU A 563 12.27 -25.85 6.77
C LEU A 563 12.77 -27.29 6.85
N SER A 564 14.00 -27.52 6.41
CA SER A 564 14.73 -28.75 6.67
C SER A 564 16.20 -28.49 6.91
N VAL A 565 16.83 -29.37 7.69
CA VAL A 565 18.27 -29.38 7.86
C VAL A 565 18.77 -30.80 8.09
N GLN A 566 19.88 -31.16 7.44
CA GLN A 566 20.51 -32.47 7.61
C GLN A 566 22.03 -32.40 7.43
N TRP A 567 22.73 -33.32 8.09
CA TRP A 567 24.16 -33.49 7.88
C TRP A 567 24.44 -34.19 6.55
N LEU A 568 25.44 -33.71 5.82
CA LEU A 568 25.96 -34.35 4.62
C LEU A 568 27.29 -35.05 4.94
N PRO A 569 27.72 -36.03 4.13
CA PRO A 569 29.05 -36.60 4.26
C PRO A 569 30.14 -35.51 4.16
N SER A 570 31.09 -35.54 5.11
CA SER A 570 32.25 -34.66 5.11
C SER A 570 33.02 -34.79 3.79
N ILE A 571 33.57 -33.67 3.31
CA ILE A 571 34.51 -33.68 2.18
C ILE A 571 35.86 -33.24 2.71
N VAL A 572 36.92 -33.96 2.31
CA VAL A 572 38.29 -33.53 2.53
C VAL A 572 38.73 -32.75 1.31
N ASP A 573 39.16 -31.50 1.52
CA ASP A 573 39.70 -30.70 0.43
C ASP A 573 41.11 -31.18 0.03
N LYS A 574 41.64 -30.61 -1.05
CA LYS A 574 42.99 -30.92 -1.54
C LYS A 574 44.13 -30.55 -0.60
N TYR A 575 43.85 -29.77 0.45
CA TYR A 575 44.80 -29.37 1.48
C TYR A 575 44.73 -30.29 2.71
N GLY A 576 43.88 -31.30 2.69
CA GLY A 576 43.68 -32.24 3.79
C GLY A 576 42.76 -31.71 4.88
N THR A 577 42.07 -30.59 4.65
CA THR A 577 41.11 -30.01 5.59
C THR A 577 39.77 -30.72 5.43
N GLU A 578 39.27 -31.31 6.52
CA GLU A 578 37.95 -31.93 6.55
C GLU A 578 36.87 -30.85 6.77
N HIS A 579 35.94 -30.76 5.82
CA HIS A 579 34.81 -29.85 5.86
C HIS A 579 33.55 -30.60 6.27
N LYS A 580 33.01 -30.25 7.44
CA LYS A 580 31.71 -30.75 7.88
C LYS A 580 30.62 -29.97 7.17
N ARG A 581 29.84 -30.66 6.34
CA ARG A 581 28.82 -30.02 5.51
C ARG A 581 27.42 -30.35 5.99
N ILE A 582 26.54 -29.39 5.86
CA ILE A 582 25.11 -29.56 6.09
C ILE A 582 24.34 -29.13 4.85
N GLN A 583 23.14 -29.69 4.70
CA GLN A 583 22.16 -29.20 3.75
C GLN A 583 21.08 -28.44 4.52
N LEU A 584 20.92 -27.16 4.21
CA LEU A 584 19.81 -26.33 4.68
C LEU A 584 18.77 -26.24 3.55
N GLY A 585 17.51 -26.49 3.86
CA GLY A 585 16.41 -26.36 2.91
C GLY A 585 15.36 -25.36 3.36
N VAL A 586 14.97 -24.46 2.46
CA VAL A 586 13.77 -23.63 2.56
C VAL A 586 12.82 -24.04 1.45
N HIS A 587 11.62 -24.47 1.82
CA HIS A 587 10.61 -25.01 0.91
C HIS A 587 9.39 -24.10 0.95
N ILE A 588 9.02 -23.52 -0.20
CA ILE A 588 7.91 -22.57 -0.30
C ILE A 588 6.80 -23.16 -1.15
N ALA A 589 5.53 -22.96 -0.77
CA ALA A 589 4.36 -23.40 -1.52
C ALA A 589 4.45 -23.05 -3.03
N ASP A 590 4.27 -24.04 -3.92
CA ASP A 590 4.34 -23.82 -5.38
C ASP A 590 3.00 -23.32 -5.96
N VAL A 591 2.62 -22.10 -5.59
CA VAL A 591 1.40 -21.42 -6.11
C VAL A 591 1.50 -21.22 -7.62
N SER A 592 2.71 -21.01 -8.15
CA SER A 592 2.95 -20.76 -9.58
C SER A 592 2.48 -21.90 -10.49
N PHE A 593 2.41 -23.13 -9.96
CA PHE A 593 1.89 -24.29 -10.66
C PHE A 593 0.36 -24.27 -10.78
N PHE A 594 -0.35 -23.84 -9.72
CA PHE A 594 -1.81 -23.83 -9.68
C PHE A 594 -2.44 -22.57 -10.28
N VAL A 595 -1.67 -21.49 -10.37
CA VAL A 595 -2.13 -20.20 -10.92
C VAL A 595 -1.31 -19.87 -12.17
N PRO A 596 -1.77 -20.30 -13.37
CA PRO A 596 -1.13 -19.96 -14.64
C PRO A 596 -1.17 -18.46 -14.91
N SER A 597 -0.13 -17.94 -15.58
CA SER A 597 -0.08 -16.54 -16.00
C SER A 597 -1.25 -16.20 -16.93
N GLY A 598 -1.93 -15.08 -16.68
CA GLY A 598 -3.08 -14.63 -17.49
C GLY A 598 -4.42 -15.31 -17.19
N SER A 599 -4.49 -16.25 -16.25
CA SER A 599 -5.76 -16.83 -15.76
C SER A 599 -6.65 -15.80 -15.04
N TYR A 600 -7.92 -16.13 -14.81
CA TYR A 600 -8.83 -15.26 -14.06
C TYR A 600 -8.37 -15.09 -12.61
N ILE A 601 -7.85 -16.15 -12.00
CA ILE A 601 -7.26 -16.09 -10.66
C ILE A 601 -5.98 -15.26 -10.64
N ASP A 602 -5.10 -15.39 -11.64
CA ASP A 602 -3.87 -14.57 -11.75
C ASP A 602 -4.19 -13.08 -11.86
N SER A 603 -5.19 -12.74 -12.67
CA SER A 603 -5.66 -11.36 -12.84
C SER A 603 -6.21 -10.78 -11.54
N GLU A 604 -6.94 -11.57 -10.76
CA GLU A 604 -7.44 -11.18 -9.43
C GLU A 604 -6.32 -11.07 -8.40
N ALA A 605 -5.38 -12.01 -8.39
CA ALA A 605 -4.22 -11.99 -7.51
C ALA A 605 -3.35 -10.75 -7.78
N LYS A 606 -3.15 -10.40 -9.06
CA LYS A 606 -2.48 -9.16 -9.49
C LYS A 606 -3.23 -7.92 -9.01
N ARG A 607 -4.57 -7.91 -9.14
CA ARG A 607 -5.43 -6.81 -8.69
C ARG A 607 -5.33 -6.58 -7.18
N ARG A 608 -5.47 -7.65 -6.37
CA ARG A 608 -5.33 -7.59 -4.90
C ARG A 608 -3.90 -7.31 -4.45
N SER A 609 -2.91 -7.87 -5.16
CA SER A 609 -1.46 -7.81 -4.90
C SER A 609 -0.98 -8.39 -3.55
N THR A 610 -1.74 -8.26 -2.47
CA THR A 610 -1.43 -8.74 -1.13
C THR A 610 -2.70 -9.16 -0.40
N SER A 611 -2.60 -10.16 0.48
CA SER A 611 -3.65 -10.43 1.48
C SER A 611 -3.69 -9.30 2.51
N ILE A 612 -4.88 -8.97 3.01
CA ILE A 612 -5.12 -7.89 3.97
C ILE A 612 -5.49 -8.51 5.32
N TYR A 613 -4.70 -8.23 6.36
CA TYR A 613 -4.94 -8.72 7.71
C TYR A 613 -5.55 -7.62 8.58
N LEU A 614 -6.75 -7.88 9.10
CA LEU A 614 -7.42 -7.06 10.10
C LEU A 614 -7.28 -7.71 11.48
N ALA A 615 -7.74 -7.03 12.52
CA ALA A 615 -7.65 -7.57 13.88
C ALA A 615 -8.54 -8.82 14.09
N ASP A 616 -9.75 -8.86 13.53
CA ASP A 616 -10.69 -9.97 13.62
C ASP A 616 -10.53 -10.99 12.48
N ARG A 617 -10.34 -10.52 11.24
CA ARG A 617 -10.35 -11.36 10.04
C ARG A 617 -9.21 -11.07 9.07
N ARG A 618 -9.17 -11.81 7.97
CA ARG A 618 -8.29 -11.54 6.83
C ARG A 618 -9.06 -11.64 5.52
N TYR A 619 -8.57 -10.91 4.51
CA TYR A 619 -9.03 -11.03 3.14
C TYR A 619 -7.91 -11.60 2.28
N ASP A 620 -8.14 -12.79 1.74
CA ASP A 620 -7.12 -13.55 1.03
C ASP A 620 -6.90 -13.00 -0.39
N MET A 621 -5.64 -12.99 -0.85
CA MET A 621 -5.29 -12.70 -2.23
C MET A 621 -5.79 -13.79 -3.18
N LEU A 622 -5.76 -15.06 -2.74
CA LEU A 622 -6.17 -16.24 -3.49
C LEU A 622 -7.43 -16.87 -2.88
N PRO A 623 -8.22 -17.63 -3.65
CA PRO A 623 -9.36 -18.36 -3.12
C PRO A 623 -8.97 -19.33 -1.98
N GLY A 624 -9.86 -19.48 -0.99
CA GLY A 624 -9.63 -20.29 0.21
C GLY A 624 -9.18 -21.74 -0.07
N LEU A 625 -9.64 -22.33 -1.18
CA LEU A 625 -9.23 -23.67 -1.62
C LEU A 625 -7.72 -23.74 -1.95
N LEU A 626 -7.17 -22.69 -2.57
CA LEU A 626 -5.74 -22.61 -2.87
C LEU A 626 -4.95 -22.21 -1.62
N SER A 627 -5.37 -21.14 -0.93
CA SER A 627 -4.62 -20.57 0.19
C SER A 627 -4.61 -21.46 1.43
N GLY A 628 -5.77 -22.04 1.79
CA GLY A 628 -5.95 -22.78 3.04
C GLY A 628 -5.81 -24.29 2.94
N ASP A 629 -5.74 -24.88 1.74
CA ASP A 629 -5.66 -26.35 1.57
C ASP A 629 -4.58 -26.81 0.57
N ILE A 630 -4.72 -26.48 -0.72
CA ILE A 630 -3.92 -27.10 -1.78
C ILE A 630 -2.47 -26.59 -1.76
N CYS A 631 -2.26 -25.29 -1.66
CA CYS A 631 -0.92 -24.72 -1.64
C CYS A 631 -0.31 -24.77 -0.23
N SER A 632 -1.14 -24.74 0.81
CA SER A 632 -0.65 -24.75 2.19
C SER A 632 0.09 -26.04 2.52
N LEU A 633 1.28 -25.90 3.11
CA LEU A 633 2.19 -26.98 3.47
C LEU A 633 1.78 -27.69 4.77
N TRP A 634 0.54 -28.18 4.80
CA TRP A 634 -0.03 -28.91 5.94
C TRP A 634 0.80 -30.13 6.31
N SER A 635 0.87 -30.39 7.62
CA SER A 635 1.49 -31.59 8.15
C SER A 635 0.76 -32.87 7.74
N GLY A 636 1.50 -33.95 7.57
CA GLY A 636 1.00 -35.27 7.18
C GLY A 636 0.47 -35.36 5.75
N ARG A 637 0.68 -34.33 4.90
CA ARG A 637 0.19 -34.29 3.52
C ARG A 637 1.31 -34.02 2.53
N ASP A 638 1.24 -34.68 1.38
CA ASP A 638 2.13 -34.41 0.27
C ASP A 638 1.73 -33.11 -0.44
N ARG A 639 2.71 -32.25 -0.71
CA ARG A 639 2.52 -30.92 -1.30
C ARG A 639 3.63 -30.57 -2.28
N TYR A 640 3.31 -29.72 -3.25
CA TYR A 640 4.28 -29.14 -4.17
C TYR A 640 4.93 -27.91 -3.56
N ALA A 641 6.25 -27.84 -3.68
CA ALA A 641 7.03 -26.70 -3.24
C ALA A 641 8.03 -26.25 -4.32
N VAL A 642 8.43 -24.98 -4.24
CA VAL A 642 9.64 -24.45 -4.85
C VAL A 642 10.66 -24.34 -3.72
N SER A 643 11.75 -25.09 -3.85
CA SER A 643 12.76 -25.19 -2.79
C SER A 643 14.07 -24.54 -3.19
N VAL A 644 14.72 -23.98 -2.17
CA VAL A 644 16.12 -23.56 -2.23
C VAL A 644 16.89 -24.39 -1.22
N LEU A 645 17.91 -25.09 -1.70
CA LEU A 645 18.75 -25.98 -0.89
C LEU A 645 20.18 -25.46 -0.93
N TRP A 646 20.77 -25.21 0.23
CA TRP A 646 22.17 -24.79 0.37
C TRP A 646 22.99 -25.92 0.95
N GLU A 647 24.17 -26.15 0.39
CA GLU A 647 25.24 -26.85 1.08
C GLU A 647 26.08 -25.81 1.83
N ILE A 648 26.14 -25.91 3.15
CA ILE A 648 26.86 -24.97 4.02
C ILE A 648 27.98 -25.72 4.73
N ASP A 649 29.16 -25.11 4.76
CA ASP A 649 30.28 -25.57 5.59
C ASP A 649 30.05 -25.14 7.05
N MET A 650 30.09 -26.06 8.00
CA MET A 650 29.79 -25.75 9.41
C MET A 650 30.92 -25.04 10.15
N ASP A 651 32.15 -25.12 9.65
CA ASP A 651 33.30 -24.48 10.30
C ASP A 651 33.39 -23.00 9.88
N SER A 652 33.18 -22.71 8.59
CA SER A 652 33.22 -21.35 8.03
C SER A 652 31.86 -20.71 7.80
N PHE A 653 30.75 -21.44 7.92
CA PHE A 653 29.39 -20.98 7.55
C PHE A 653 29.30 -20.38 6.13
N GLU A 654 30.21 -20.77 5.23
CA GLU A 654 30.16 -20.36 3.83
C GLU A 654 29.24 -21.28 3.03
N VAL A 655 28.57 -20.70 2.03
CA VAL A 655 27.73 -21.44 1.09
C VAL A 655 28.63 -22.07 0.04
N LEU A 656 28.65 -23.39 0.00
CA LEU A 656 29.44 -24.19 -0.93
C LEU A 656 28.69 -24.42 -2.25
N ASP A 657 27.41 -24.75 -2.17
CA ASP A 657 26.56 -24.98 -3.33
C ASP A 657 25.12 -24.58 -3.07
N ILE A 658 24.38 -24.33 -4.15
CA ILE A 658 22.98 -23.95 -4.10
C ILE A 658 22.21 -24.66 -5.20
N TRP A 659 21.06 -25.20 -4.84
CA TRP A 659 20.11 -25.78 -5.76
C TRP A 659 18.76 -25.07 -5.66
N TYR A 660 18.18 -24.75 -6.81
CA TYR A 660 16.84 -24.17 -6.94
C TYR A 660 15.98 -25.10 -7.79
N GLY A 661 14.71 -25.26 -7.43
CA GLY A 661 13.78 -25.97 -8.29
C GLY A 661 12.50 -26.41 -7.63
N ARG A 662 11.66 -27.08 -8.42
CA ARG A 662 10.41 -27.68 -7.97
C ARG A 662 10.67 -29.01 -7.25
N THR A 663 10.03 -29.17 -6.10
CA THR A 663 10.09 -30.36 -5.27
C THR A 663 8.69 -30.89 -4.94
N VAL A 664 8.65 -32.15 -4.51
CA VAL A 664 7.51 -32.72 -3.78
C VAL A 664 7.98 -32.97 -2.35
N ILE A 665 7.22 -32.48 -1.37
CA ILE A 665 7.57 -32.55 0.05
C ILE A 665 6.44 -33.16 0.87
N HIS A 666 6.79 -33.64 2.06
CA HIS A 666 5.85 -34.10 3.08
C HIS A 666 6.22 -33.43 4.40
N SER A 667 5.44 -32.43 4.82
CA SER A 667 5.67 -31.75 6.10
C SER A 667 5.30 -32.71 7.23
N SER A 668 6.24 -33.02 8.10
CA SER A 668 6.05 -33.98 9.20
C SER A 668 5.37 -33.35 10.41
N TYR A 669 5.61 -32.06 10.66
CA TYR A 669 5.08 -31.33 11.82
C TYR A 669 4.69 -29.91 11.43
N LYS A 670 3.62 -29.41 12.05
CA LYS A 670 3.24 -28.00 12.04
C LYS A 670 3.34 -27.45 13.46
N LEU A 671 4.40 -26.72 13.74
CA LEU A 671 4.70 -26.22 15.09
C LEU A 671 4.25 -24.77 15.25
N THR A 672 3.89 -24.37 16.49
CA THR A 672 3.80 -22.94 16.83
C THR A 672 5.16 -22.40 17.28
N TYR A 673 5.35 -21.08 17.21
CA TYR A 673 6.58 -20.44 17.70
C TYR A 673 6.86 -20.76 19.18
N GLU A 674 5.84 -20.78 20.01
CA GLU A 674 5.95 -21.06 21.44
C GLU A 674 6.41 -22.52 21.66
N VAL A 675 5.79 -23.48 20.95
CA VAL A 675 6.17 -24.90 21.03
C VAL A 675 7.61 -25.11 20.56
N ALA A 676 8.00 -24.51 19.43
CA ALA A 676 9.37 -24.60 18.92
C ALA A 676 10.39 -23.99 19.90
N GLN A 677 10.04 -22.86 20.54
CA GLN A 677 10.88 -22.21 21.55
C GLN A 677 11.05 -23.10 22.78
N HIS A 678 9.96 -23.71 23.28
CA HIS A 678 10.02 -24.64 24.40
C HIS A 678 10.89 -25.87 24.10
N ILE A 679 10.81 -26.43 22.88
CA ILE A 679 11.67 -27.55 22.46
C ILE A 679 13.15 -27.12 22.49
N TYR A 680 13.46 -25.91 22.04
CA TYR A 680 14.82 -25.39 22.02
C TYR A 680 15.38 -25.11 23.42
N ASP A 681 14.66 -24.36 24.26
CA ASP A 681 15.15 -23.91 25.58
C ASP A 681 15.54 -25.09 26.50
N LEU A 682 14.85 -26.21 26.38
CA LEU A 682 15.07 -27.39 27.23
C LEU A 682 16.36 -28.15 26.87
N ILE A 683 16.91 -27.95 25.68
CA ILE A 683 18.21 -28.53 25.28
C ILE A 683 19.35 -27.69 25.87
N THR A 684 19.19 -26.36 25.87
CA THR A 684 20.23 -25.38 26.22
C THR A 684 20.47 -25.24 27.73
N THR A 685 19.50 -25.61 28.58
CA THR A 685 19.50 -25.22 30.00
C THR A 685 20.34 -26.13 30.93
N GLU A 686 20.80 -27.34 30.54
CA GLU A 686 21.64 -28.19 31.43
C GLU A 686 22.71 -29.05 30.70
N GLU A 687 23.99 -28.84 31.02
CA GLU A 687 25.16 -29.45 30.35
C GLU A 687 25.50 -30.92 30.75
N ILE A 688 24.80 -31.60 31.67
CA ILE A 688 25.39 -32.80 32.33
C ILE A 688 24.65 -34.17 32.15
N LEU A 689 23.51 -34.30 31.45
CA LEU A 689 22.80 -35.60 31.33
C LEU A 689 22.55 -36.09 29.89
N SER A 690 22.49 -37.42 29.71
CA SER A 690 22.26 -38.12 28.43
C SER A 690 20.92 -37.77 27.78
N SER A 691 20.89 -37.68 26.45
CA SER A 691 19.77 -37.19 25.62
C SER A 691 18.40 -37.85 25.88
N SER A 692 18.35 -39.15 26.20
CA SER A 692 17.08 -39.86 26.43
C SER A 692 16.36 -39.44 27.72
N HIS A 693 17.07 -39.24 28.85
CA HIS A 693 16.46 -38.76 30.09
C HIS A 693 16.05 -37.28 30.02
N LYS A 694 16.75 -36.47 29.21
CA LYS A 694 16.39 -35.06 28.96
C LYS A 694 14.99 -34.91 28.35
N ILE A 695 14.62 -35.81 27.43
CA ILE A 695 13.30 -35.79 26.77
C ILE A 695 12.22 -36.32 27.72
N GLU A 696 12.52 -37.31 28.56
CA GLU A 696 11.58 -37.77 29.59
C GLU A 696 11.30 -36.67 30.64
N ASP A 697 12.30 -35.87 31.00
CA ASP A 697 12.11 -34.72 31.89
C ASP A 697 11.46 -33.52 31.18
N PHE A 698 11.69 -33.33 29.88
CA PHE A 698 10.90 -32.43 29.02
C PHE A 698 9.42 -32.79 29.08
N ILE A 699 9.10 -34.09 28.91
CA ILE A 699 7.73 -34.59 28.99
C ILE A 699 7.11 -34.29 30.37
N LYS A 700 7.87 -34.44 31.46
CA LYS A 700 7.39 -34.12 32.82
C LYS A 700 7.20 -32.61 33.04
N LYS A 701 8.16 -31.78 32.62
CA LYS A 701 8.11 -30.31 32.79
C LYS A 701 7.03 -29.64 31.92
N ALA A 702 6.76 -30.18 30.74
CA ALA A 702 5.69 -29.75 29.84
C ALA A 702 4.27 -30.14 30.34
N GLY A 703 4.14 -30.67 31.56
CA GLY A 703 2.85 -31.06 32.14
C GLY A 703 2.40 -32.48 31.76
N GLY A 704 3.30 -33.32 31.24
CA GLY A 704 3.04 -34.71 30.84
C GLY A 704 2.95 -34.92 29.33
N LEU A 705 2.94 -36.20 28.92
CA LEU A 705 2.88 -36.59 27.51
C LEU A 705 1.59 -36.13 26.83
N GLU A 706 0.48 -36.08 27.58
CA GLU A 706 -0.83 -35.66 27.07
C GLU A 706 -0.84 -34.20 26.63
N THR A 707 -0.09 -33.31 27.30
CA THR A 707 0.02 -31.90 26.91
C THR A 707 0.83 -31.75 25.62
N ILE A 708 1.96 -32.44 25.49
CA ILE A 708 2.76 -32.43 24.25
C ILE A 708 1.99 -33.03 23.07
N LYS A 709 1.23 -34.11 23.31
CA LYS A 709 0.35 -34.69 22.28
C LYS A 709 -0.82 -33.77 21.89
N LYS A 710 -1.18 -32.82 22.76
CA LYS A 710 -2.16 -31.77 22.45
C LYS A 710 -1.51 -30.66 21.61
N ASP A 711 -0.30 -30.26 21.95
CA ASP A 711 0.43 -29.17 21.29
C ASP A 711 1.02 -29.58 19.93
N ILE A 712 1.37 -30.87 19.77
CA ILE A 712 1.85 -31.47 18.52
C ILE A 712 0.92 -32.65 18.17
N PRO A 713 -0.18 -32.39 17.44
CA PRO A 713 -1.19 -33.40 17.11
C PRO A 713 -0.63 -34.63 16.39
N GLU A 714 0.46 -34.48 15.64
CA GLU A 714 1.12 -35.53 14.86
C GLU A 714 1.78 -36.61 15.73
N LEU A 715 1.99 -36.33 17.03
CA LEU A 715 2.57 -37.29 17.98
C LEU A 715 1.51 -38.12 18.73
N LYS A 716 0.22 -37.87 18.52
CA LYS A 716 -0.87 -38.44 19.32
C LYS A 716 -0.91 -39.97 19.28
N ASP A 717 -0.75 -40.55 18.09
CA ASP A 717 -0.91 -41.99 17.83
C ASP A 717 0.40 -42.80 17.95
N LEU A 718 1.51 -42.14 18.27
CA LEU A 718 2.82 -42.79 18.41
C LEU A 718 2.98 -43.49 19.78
N SER A 719 3.75 -44.58 19.77
CA SER A 719 4.21 -45.24 21.00
C SER A 719 5.15 -44.30 21.78
N MET A 720 5.33 -44.53 23.09
CA MET A 720 6.19 -43.68 23.92
C MET A 720 7.64 -43.64 23.39
N THR A 721 8.18 -44.79 22.97
CA THR A 721 9.55 -44.89 22.43
C THR A 721 9.70 -44.17 21.09
N ASP A 722 8.71 -44.28 20.22
CA ASP A 722 8.74 -43.61 18.91
C ASP A 722 8.57 -42.09 19.05
N CYS A 723 7.72 -41.66 19.99
CA CYS A 723 7.54 -40.25 20.32
C CYS A 723 8.84 -39.61 20.83
N ILE A 724 9.56 -40.28 21.74
CA ILE A 724 10.86 -39.81 22.24
C ILE A 724 11.88 -39.71 21.10
N THR A 725 11.92 -40.71 20.21
CA THR A 725 12.85 -40.71 19.08
C THR A 725 12.54 -39.59 18.07
N ALA A 726 11.26 -39.38 17.78
CA ALA A 726 10.79 -38.30 16.91
C ALA A 726 11.14 -36.91 17.48
N LEU A 727 10.88 -36.70 18.77
CA LEU A 727 11.24 -35.47 19.48
C LEU A 727 12.76 -35.24 19.53
N ASP A 728 13.58 -36.30 19.69
CA ASP A 728 15.05 -36.19 19.63
C ASP A 728 15.53 -35.74 18.25
N LYS A 729 14.96 -36.28 17.16
CA LYS A 729 15.30 -35.86 15.79
C LYS A 729 14.87 -34.42 15.52
N LEU A 730 13.66 -34.05 15.95
CA LEU A 730 13.11 -32.71 15.77
C LEU A 730 13.92 -31.67 16.56
N SER A 731 14.24 -31.97 17.82
CA SER A 731 14.98 -31.06 18.70
C SER A 731 16.38 -30.76 18.17
N LYS A 732 17.12 -31.77 17.71
CA LYS A 732 18.43 -31.60 17.04
C LYS A 732 18.34 -30.75 15.78
N SER A 733 17.27 -30.93 14.99
CA SER A 733 17.04 -30.16 13.77
C SER A 733 16.77 -28.68 14.10
N ILE A 734 15.95 -28.40 15.11
CA ILE A 734 15.66 -27.03 15.57
C ILE A 734 16.94 -26.36 16.10
N SER A 735 17.73 -27.04 16.94
CA SER A 735 19.01 -26.49 17.43
C SER A 735 19.95 -26.12 16.27
N LEU A 736 20.11 -27.01 15.29
CA LEU A 736 20.97 -26.75 14.15
C LEU A 736 20.47 -25.56 13.29
N LEU A 737 19.15 -25.41 13.11
CA LEU A 737 18.57 -24.24 12.44
C LEU A 737 18.88 -22.94 13.19
N VAL A 738 18.77 -22.95 14.53
CA VAL A 738 19.09 -21.78 15.36
C VAL A 738 20.57 -21.42 15.28
N ASP A 739 21.47 -22.41 15.29
CA ASP A 739 22.91 -22.19 15.18
C ASP A 739 23.27 -21.52 13.84
N ILE A 740 22.71 -22.03 12.74
CA ILE A 740 22.93 -21.46 11.40
C ILE A 740 22.35 -20.04 11.33
N ALA A 741 21.09 -19.86 11.73
CA ALA A 741 20.42 -18.57 11.66
C ALA A 741 21.13 -17.52 12.53
N SER A 742 21.60 -17.89 13.72
CA SER A 742 22.34 -16.98 14.61
C SER A 742 23.65 -16.52 13.96
N ASN A 743 24.41 -17.42 13.33
CA ASN A 743 25.65 -17.05 12.63
C ASN A 743 25.40 -16.17 11.40
N VAL A 744 24.38 -16.48 10.59
CA VAL A 744 23.98 -15.65 9.45
C VAL A 744 23.55 -14.26 9.91
N ARG A 745 22.76 -14.20 10.99
CA ARG A 745 22.34 -12.94 11.62
C ARG A 745 23.54 -12.12 12.09
N THR A 746 24.46 -12.70 12.86
CA THR A 746 25.66 -11.99 13.34
C THR A 746 26.46 -11.38 12.19
N ARG A 747 26.64 -12.10 11.07
CA ARG A 747 27.31 -11.58 9.87
C ARG A 747 26.56 -10.41 9.24
N ARG A 748 25.23 -10.48 9.18
CA ARG A 748 24.38 -9.41 8.66
C ARG A 748 24.46 -8.16 9.55
N LEU A 749 24.39 -8.33 10.87
CA LEU A 749 24.53 -7.24 11.83
C LEU A 749 25.91 -6.58 11.75
N ALA A 750 26.98 -7.37 11.63
CA ALA A 750 28.33 -6.85 11.44
C ALA A 750 28.50 -6.00 10.16
N LYS A 751 27.63 -6.19 9.16
CA LYS A 751 27.56 -5.38 7.93
C LYS A 751 26.61 -4.17 8.05
N GLY A 752 26.03 -3.93 9.22
CA GLY A 752 25.10 -2.82 9.49
C GLY A 752 23.63 -3.18 9.30
N GLY A 753 23.24 -4.44 9.43
CA GLY A 753 21.83 -4.84 9.48
C GLY A 753 21.16 -4.23 10.71
N LEU A 754 19.99 -3.61 10.54
CA LEU A 754 19.30 -2.90 11.62
C LEU A 754 18.23 -3.77 12.28
N GLU A 755 18.19 -3.75 13.62
CA GLU A 755 17.17 -4.41 14.43
C GLU A 755 16.21 -3.38 15.01
N LEU A 756 15.15 -3.18 14.26
CA LEU A 756 14.11 -2.22 14.53
C LEU A 756 12.89 -2.96 15.08
N GLU A 757 12.81 -3.06 16.40
CA GLU A 757 11.64 -3.62 17.07
C GLU A 757 10.49 -2.60 17.09
N SER A 758 9.28 -3.06 16.77
CA SER A 758 8.05 -2.32 17.00
C SER A 758 7.19 -3.09 18.00
N VAL A 759 6.59 -2.37 18.96
CA VAL A 759 5.62 -2.96 19.88
C VAL A 759 4.34 -3.28 19.10
N GLU A 760 4.18 -4.54 18.72
CA GLU A 760 2.96 -5.05 18.10
C GLU A 760 1.97 -5.48 19.18
N VAL A 761 0.69 -5.15 19.02
CA VAL A 761 -0.37 -5.49 19.98
C VAL A 761 -1.36 -6.44 19.32
N ARG A 762 -1.68 -7.52 20.03
CA ARG A 762 -2.68 -8.50 19.62
C ARG A 762 -3.96 -8.29 20.41
N VAL A 763 -5.08 -8.39 19.72
CA VAL A 763 -6.41 -8.38 20.32
C VAL A 763 -6.75 -9.79 20.79
N GLN A 764 -7.14 -9.93 22.06
CA GLN A 764 -7.63 -11.18 22.63
C GLN A 764 -9.16 -11.21 22.63
N PHE A 765 -9.70 -12.20 21.95
CA PHE A 765 -11.14 -12.45 21.84
C PHE A 765 -11.55 -13.56 22.81
N ALA A 766 -12.80 -13.52 23.28
CA ALA A 766 -13.37 -14.57 24.12
C ALA A 766 -13.37 -15.96 23.44
N ASP A 767 -13.51 -15.99 22.11
CA ASP A 767 -13.21 -17.18 21.30
C ASP A 767 -11.92 -16.92 20.48
N PRO A 768 -10.77 -17.48 20.91
CA PRO A 768 -9.50 -17.31 20.22
C PRO A 768 -9.44 -17.95 18.82
N GLU A 769 -10.23 -19.00 18.55
CA GLU A 769 -10.18 -19.74 17.28
C GLU A 769 -10.94 -18.99 16.20
N THR A 770 -12.16 -18.55 16.51
CA THR A 770 -13.00 -17.81 15.56
C THR A 770 -12.71 -16.31 15.55
N ARG A 771 -11.97 -15.80 16.54
CA ARG A 771 -11.72 -14.36 16.77
C ARG A 771 -13.01 -13.56 16.87
N THR A 772 -14.00 -14.13 17.56
CA THR A 772 -15.31 -13.52 17.75
C THR A 772 -15.67 -13.34 19.22
N GLY A 773 -16.74 -12.58 19.47
CA GLY A 773 -17.24 -12.32 20.80
C GLY A 773 -16.60 -11.11 21.47
N LYS A 774 -16.73 -11.05 22.80
CA LYS A 774 -16.28 -9.91 23.60
C LYS A 774 -14.75 -9.80 23.60
N LEU A 775 -14.25 -8.58 23.58
CA LEU A 775 -12.83 -8.28 23.70
C LEU A 775 -12.38 -8.47 25.16
N GLU A 776 -11.48 -9.40 25.40
CA GLU A 776 -11.00 -9.72 26.75
C GLU A 776 -9.85 -8.80 27.17
N ASP A 777 -8.83 -8.70 26.33
CA ASP A 777 -7.62 -7.91 26.59
C ASP A 777 -6.88 -7.50 25.30
N LEU A 778 -5.91 -6.60 25.45
CA LEU A 778 -4.97 -6.16 24.42
C LEU A 778 -3.55 -6.45 24.91
N ILE A 779 -2.86 -7.41 24.28
CA ILE A 779 -1.59 -7.94 24.78
C ILE A 779 -0.45 -7.60 23.80
N PRO A 780 0.65 -6.97 24.27
CA PRO A 780 1.86 -6.82 23.49
C PRO A 780 2.44 -8.17 23.09
N LYS A 781 2.85 -8.32 21.83
CA LYS A 781 3.52 -9.54 21.36
C LYS A 781 4.92 -9.62 21.96
N GLU A 782 5.23 -10.74 22.61
CA GLU A 782 6.57 -11.00 23.12
C GLU A 782 7.50 -11.49 21.99
N PRO A 783 8.71 -10.92 21.85
CA PRO A 783 9.69 -11.43 20.91
C PRO A 783 10.25 -12.76 21.41
N LEU A 784 10.25 -13.77 20.54
CA LEU A 784 10.84 -15.09 20.82
C LEU A 784 12.05 -15.30 19.90
N ALA A 785 13.04 -16.09 20.33
CA ALA A 785 14.22 -16.39 19.51
C ALA A 785 13.84 -17.14 18.23
N MET A 786 12.81 -17.97 18.26
CA MET A 786 12.28 -18.67 17.08
C MET A 786 11.75 -17.71 16.00
N HIS A 787 11.15 -16.58 16.38
CA HIS A 787 10.72 -15.56 15.40
C HIS A 787 11.93 -15.04 14.60
N ASN A 788 13.05 -14.78 15.27
CA ASN A 788 14.28 -14.32 14.63
C ASN A 788 14.92 -15.39 13.75
N THR A 789 14.91 -16.65 14.20
CA THR A 789 15.47 -17.79 13.47
C THR A 789 14.79 -17.97 12.12
N VAL A 790 13.46 -18.06 12.11
CA VAL A 790 12.68 -18.17 10.87
C VAL A 790 12.87 -16.94 9.98
N ALA A 791 12.83 -15.73 10.56
CA ALA A 791 13.03 -14.49 9.80
C ALA A 791 14.38 -14.45 9.08
N GLU A 792 15.48 -14.85 9.74
CA GLU A 792 16.81 -14.83 9.13
C GLU A 792 16.94 -15.84 7.98
N LEU A 793 16.40 -17.06 8.14
CA LEU A 793 16.39 -18.07 7.08
C LEU A 793 15.57 -17.61 5.86
N MET A 794 14.44 -16.94 6.09
CA MET A 794 13.65 -16.34 5.01
C MET A 794 14.40 -15.19 4.32
N ILE A 795 15.07 -14.31 5.08
CA ILE A 795 15.90 -13.23 4.51
C ILE A 795 17.02 -13.83 3.65
N PHE A 796 17.65 -14.90 4.11
CA PHE A 796 18.69 -15.62 3.39
C PHE A 796 18.18 -16.22 2.08
N ALA A 797 17.02 -16.88 2.09
CA ALA A 797 16.36 -17.39 0.89
C ALA A 797 16.07 -16.29 -0.13
N ASN A 798 15.44 -15.21 0.33
CA ASN A 798 15.08 -14.04 -0.46
C ASN A 798 16.31 -13.39 -1.12
N HIS A 799 17.42 -13.26 -0.40
CA HIS A 799 18.66 -12.70 -0.92
C HIS A 799 19.23 -13.54 -2.07
N TRP A 800 19.34 -14.85 -1.88
CA TRP A 800 19.91 -15.75 -2.89
C TRP A 800 19.03 -15.89 -4.13
N VAL A 801 17.70 -15.89 -3.97
CA VAL A 801 16.78 -15.88 -5.11
C VAL A 801 16.88 -14.58 -5.89
N ALA A 802 17.00 -13.43 -5.20
CA ALA A 802 17.21 -12.14 -5.87
C ALA A 802 18.46 -12.14 -6.76
N ARG A 803 19.57 -12.73 -6.29
CA ARG A 803 20.81 -12.87 -7.06
C ARG A 803 20.60 -13.70 -8.32
N GLN A 804 20.01 -14.90 -8.17
CA GLN A 804 19.75 -15.80 -9.30
C GLN A 804 18.88 -15.15 -10.38
N CYS A 805 17.82 -14.44 -9.96
CA CYS A 805 16.94 -13.73 -10.89
C CYS A 805 17.70 -12.62 -11.64
N VAL A 806 18.49 -11.80 -10.95
CA VAL A 806 19.23 -10.68 -11.59
C VAL A 806 20.35 -11.19 -12.51
N GLU A 807 21.01 -12.28 -12.15
CA GLU A 807 22.05 -12.91 -12.98
C GLU A 807 21.44 -13.46 -14.28
N SER A 808 20.23 -14.00 -14.22
CA SER A 808 19.54 -14.58 -15.38
C SER A 808 18.80 -13.52 -16.21
N TYR A 809 18.17 -12.55 -15.55
CA TYR A 809 17.31 -11.52 -16.12
C TYR A 809 17.65 -10.12 -15.57
N PRO A 810 18.75 -9.50 -16.03
CA PRO A 810 19.20 -8.21 -15.50
C PRO A 810 18.23 -7.05 -15.76
N ASP A 811 17.45 -7.11 -16.84
CA ASP A 811 16.55 -6.06 -17.32
C ASP A 811 15.08 -6.26 -16.92
N ARG A 812 14.72 -7.38 -16.32
CA ARG A 812 13.31 -7.73 -16.02
C ARG A 812 13.11 -8.53 -14.75
N SER A 813 13.93 -8.27 -13.72
CA SER A 813 13.78 -8.87 -12.40
C SER A 813 12.92 -8.00 -11.48
N CYS A 814 12.03 -8.65 -10.73
CA CYS A 814 11.26 -8.01 -9.65
C CYS A 814 12.06 -8.06 -8.36
N LEU A 815 12.48 -6.90 -7.84
CA LEU A 815 13.25 -6.76 -6.61
C LEU A 815 12.55 -5.86 -5.60
N ARG A 816 13.03 -5.86 -4.36
CA ARG A 816 12.56 -4.97 -3.28
C ARG A 816 13.75 -4.25 -2.66
N ARG A 817 13.74 -2.92 -2.73
CA ARG A 817 14.77 -2.05 -2.15
C ARG A 817 14.26 -1.30 -0.93
N HIS A 818 15.19 -0.85 -0.09
CA HIS A 818 14.91 0.08 1.00
C HIS A 818 15.87 1.26 0.87
N PRO A 819 15.41 2.42 0.38
CA PRO A 819 16.25 3.60 0.24
C PRO A 819 16.82 4.07 1.59
N PRO A 820 17.95 4.80 1.60
CA PRO A 820 18.45 5.42 2.82
C PRO A 820 17.44 6.45 3.37
N PRO A 821 17.41 6.65 4.70
CA PRO A 821 16.50 7.59 5.32
C PRO A 821 16.77 9.04 4.89
N ARG A 822 15.73 9.87 4.90
CA ARG A 822 15.88 11.32 4.65
C ARG A 822 16.46 11.98 5.92
N PRO A 823 17.53 12.80 5.81
CA PRO A 823 18.15 13.46 6.97
C PRO A 823 17.16 14.28 7.80
N GLU A 824 16.22 14.96 7.14
CA GLU A 824 15.20 15.81 7.78
C GLU A 824 14.36 15.08 8.84
N PHE A 825 14.07 13.78 8.66
CA PHE A 825 13.29 12.99 9.63
C PHE A 825 14.14 12.58 10.83
N PHE A 826 15.45 12.45 10.66
CA PHE A 826 16.38 12.07 11.73
C PHE A 826 16.86 13.26 12.55
N ASP A 827 16.83 14.49 12.02
CA ASP A 827 17.30 15.68 12.75
C ASP A 827 16.47 15.96 14.01
N GLU A 828 15.15 15.71 13.97
CA GLU A 828 14.30 15.78 15.15
C GLU A 828 14.61 14.65 16.13
N LEU A 829 14.80 13.43 15.62
CA LEU A 829 15.10 12.26 16.42
C LEU A 829 16.45 12.36 17.14
N LYS A 830 17.49 12.86 16.47
CA LYS A 830 18.82 13.11 17.05
C LYS A 830 18.72 14.05 18.25
N ARG A 831 17.92 15.11 18.15
CA ARG A 831 17.66 16.04 19.25
C ARG A 831 16.91 15.38 20.41
N CYS A 832 15.92 14.53 20.12
CA CYS A 832 15.23 13.75 21.17
C CYS A 832 16.19 12.79 21.89
N VAL A 833 16.99 12.03 21.15
CA VAL A 833 17.92 11.05 21.72
C VAL A 833 19.03 11.74 22.53
N ALA A 834 19.49 12.90 22.08
CA ALA A 834 20.43 13.76 22.79
C ALA A 834 19.89 14.26 24.15
N SER A 835 18.58 14.46 24.30
CA SER A 835 17.98 14.88 25.58
C SER A 835 18.16 13.82 26.68
N ARG A 836 18.35 12.56 26.31
CA ARG A 836 18.66 11.44 27.23
C ARG A 836 20.16 11.19 27.36
N GLY A 837 21.01 11.98 26.69
CA GLY A 837 22.46 11.87 26.72
C GLY A 837 23.05 10.87 25.72
N PHE A 838 22.27 10.42 24.74
CA PHE A 838 22.73 9.50 23.69
C PHE A 838 22.97 10.25 22.38
N VAL A 839 23.86 9.72 21.53
CA VAL A 839 24.15 10.29 20.21
C VAL A 839 23.76 9.27 19.14
N LEU A 840 23.01 9.72 18.13
CA LEU A 840 22.58 8.89 17.01
C LEU A 840 23.29 9.32 15.73
N GLU A 841 24.03 8.39 15.12
CA GLU A 841 24.81 8.63 13.89
C GLU A 841 24.08 8.05 12.68
N THR A 842 23.89 8.84 11.62
CA THR A 842 23.05 8.45 10.47
C THR A 842 23.80 8.42 9.15
N ASP A 843 25.13 8.44 9.18
CA ASP A 843 25.96 8.53 7.98
C ASP A 843 25.93 7.22 7.16
N SER A 844 25.83 6.09 7.86
CA SER A 844 25.66 4.76 7.28
C SER A 844 24.68 3.93 8.10
N ASN A 845 24.24 2.81 7.55
CA ASN A 845 23.46 1.81 8.29
C ASN A 845 24.27 1.21 9.46
N LEU A 846 25.58 0.99 9.30
CA LEU A 846 26.46 0.47 10.35
C LEU A 846 26.65 1.46 11.50
N SER A 847 26.92 2.74 11.20
CA SER A 847 27.02 3.78 12.25
C SER A 847 25.71 3.94 13.00
N LEU A 848 24.58 3.80 12.31
CA LEU A 848 23.27 3.85 12.94
C LEU A 848 23.01 2.63 13.83
N ALA A 849 23.38 1.44 13.38
CA ALA A 849 23.26 0.22 14.19
C ALA A 849 24.08 0.34 15.49
N ASN A 850 25.35 0.70 15.38
CA ASN A 850 26.26 0.84 16.52
C ASN A 850 25.80 1.94 17.49
N SER A 851 25.38 3.11 16.97
CA SER A 851 24.91 4.20 17.83
C SER A 851 23.58 3.87 18.50
N LEU A 852 22.68 3.11 17.85
CA LEU A 852 21.43 2.64 18.44
C LEU A 852 21.65 1.58 19.53
N GLU A 853 22.63 0.69 19.34
CA GLU A 853 23.01 -0.29 20.36
C GLU A 853 23.62 0.38 21.60
N ASN A 854 24.43 1.42 21.39
CA ASN A 854 24.97 2.27 22.47
C ASN A 854 23.90 3.14 23.15
N ALA A 855 22.78 3.42 22.47
CA ALA A 855 21.64 4.18 22.98
C ALA A 855 20.67 3.29 23.80
N SER A 856 21.22 2.51 24.73
CA SER A 856 20.47 1.61 25.59
C SER A 856 20.65 1.99 27.07
N ASP A 857 19.56 2.36 27.73
CA ASP A 857 19.49 2.60 29.17
C ASP A 857 19.07 1.30 29.89
N PRO A 858 19.97 0.62 30.64
CA PRO A 858 19.62 -0.62 31.34
C PRO A 858 18.59 -0.43 32.45
N ASN A 859 18.47 0.78 32.97
CA ASN A 859 17.54 1.10 34.05
C ASN A 859 16.12 1.38 33.54
N ASP A 860 15.95 1.61 32.23
CA ASP A 860 14.68 1.99 31.61
C ASP A 860 14.50 1.33 30.23
N PRO A 861 14.14 0.03 30.20
CA PRO A 861 13.99 -0.71 28.94
C PRO A 861 12.83 -0.22 28.06
N GLU A 862 11.82 0.41 28.64
CA GLU A 862 10.68 0.93 27.87
C GLU A 862 11.07 2.15 27.02
N VAL A 863 11.95 3.02 27.52
CA VAL A 863 12.52 4.12 26.72
C VAL A 863 13.32 3.58 25.53
N ASN A 864 14.07 2.49 25.70
CA ASN A 864 14.82 1.87 24.60
C ASN A 864 13.89 1.40 23.48
N LYS A 865 12.74 0.79 23.84
CA LYS A 865 11.70 0.39 22.87
C LYS A 865 11.14 1.60 22.13
N VAL A 866 10.85 2.70 22.85
CA VAL A 866 10.36 3.95 22.24
C VAL A 866 11.39 4.55 21.28
N ILE A 867 12.68 4.57 21.63
CA ILE A 867 13.75 5.05 20.74
C ILE A 867 13.77 4.22 19.46
N ARG A 868 13.78 2.89 19.55
CA ARG A 868 13.75 2.00 18.37
C ARG A 868 12.53 2.25 17.50
N GLN A 869 11.35 2.40 18.10
CA GLN A 869 10.12 2.71 17.37
C GLN A 869 10.18 4.08 16.66
N LEU A 870 10.77 5.09 17.29
CA LEU A 870 10.96 6.41 16.67
C LEU A 870 11.95 6.33 15.49
N VAL A 871 13.02 5.52 15.59
CA VAL A 871 13.93 5.22 14.47
C VAL A 871 13.18 4.54 13.33
N THR A 872 12.39 3.49 13.61
CA THR A 872 11.57 2.80 12.61
C THR A 872 10.65 3.75 11.85
N ARG A 873 10.08 4.74 12.56
CA ARG A 873 9.20 5.74 11.95
C ARG A 873 9.94 6.76 11.08
N ALA A 874 11.21 7.05 11.39
CA ALA A 874 12.03 7.97 10.62
C ALA A 874 12.60 7.32 9.34
N MET A 875 12.58 5.98 9.25
CA MET A 875 12.99 5.24 8.05
C MET A 875 12.08 5.50 6.86
N THR A 876 12.62 5.29 5.66
CA THR A 876 11.80 5.30 4.44
C THR A 876 11.10 3.97 4.25
N ASN A 877 10.07 3.94 3.42
CA ASN A 877 9.38 2.69 3.10
C ASN A 877 10.21 1.87 2.10
N ALA A 878 10.24 0.56 2.28
CA ALA A 878 10.75 -0.36 1.28
C ALA A 878 9.76 -0.48 0.10
N LEU A 879 10.29 -0.59 -1.12
CA LEU A 879 9.53 -0.52 -2.37
C LEU A 879 9.93 -1.65 -3.32
N TYR A 880 8.95 -2.27 -3.97
CA TYR A 880 9.16 -3.11 -5.14
C TYR A 880 9.56 -2.28 -6.35
N PHE A 881 10.44 -2.82 -7.18
CA PHE A 881 10.84 -2.20 -8.44
C PHE A 881 11.28 -3.24 -9.47
N SER A 882 11.18 -2.84 -10.74
CA SER A 882 11.71 -3.59 -11.89
C SER A 882 13.15 -3.15 -12.16
N THR A 883 14.06 -4.10 -12.38
CA THR A 883 15.45 -3.77 -12.74
C THR A 883 15.60 -3.09 -14.11
N GLY A 884 14.62 -3.24 -15.02
CA GLY A 884 14.57 -2.55 -16.31
C GLY A 884 13.96 -1.15 -16.26
N SER A 885 13.64 -0.63 -15.08
CA SER A 885 13.07 0.72 -14.96
C SER A 885 14.11 1.77 -15.39
N PRO A 886 13.77 2.71 -16.30
CA PRO A 886 14.73 3.67 -16.85
C PRO A 886 15.28 4.66 -15.81
N ASN A 887 14.62 4.77 -14.66
CA ASN A 887 14.97 5.72 -13.60
C ASN A 887 15.83 5.10 -12.47
N MET A 888 16.28 3.85 -12.62
CA MET A 888 16.99 3.10 -11.57
C MET A 888 18.38 2.68 -12.02
N THR A 889 19.39 2.95 -11.20
CA THR A 889 20.76 2.43 -11.39
C THR A 889 21.05 1.28 -10.43
N ARG A 890 22.06 0.45 -10.73
CA ARG A 890 22.43 -0.71 -9.91
C ARG A 890 22.76 -0.35 -8.46
N ASP A 891 23.37 0.81 -8.21
CA ASP A 891 23.71 1.26 -6.85
C ASP A 891 22.48 1.48 -5.97
N GLN A 892 21.32 1.71 -6.59
CA GLN A 892 20.06 1.96 -5.91
C GLN A 892 19.26 0.69 -5.60
N PHE A 893 19.79 -0.49 -5.92
CA PHE A 893 19.11 -1.78 -5.67
C PHE A 893 19.22 -2.24 -4.21
N SER A 894 20.14 -1.63 -3.46
CA SER A 894 20.44 -2.00 -2.08
C SER A 894 19.24 -1.84 -1.12
N HIS A 895 19.25 -2.67 -0.09
CA HIS A 895 18.26 -2.67 0.98
C HIS A 895 18.91 -2.16 2.27
N TYR A 896 18.75 -0.86 2.54
CA TYR A 896 19.38 -0.15 3.67
C TYR A 896 19.21 -0.87 5.01
N GLY A 897 17.97 -1.20 5.39
CA GLY A 897 17.70 -1.81 6.70
C GLY A 897 18.24 -3.23 6.89
N LEU A 898 18.44 -3.99 5.82
CA LEU A 898 18.92 -5.38 5.90
C LEU A 898 20.43 -5.49 5.65
N ALA A 899 21.09 -4.40 5.24
CA ALA A 899 22.48 -4.40 4.80
C ALA A 899 22.77 -5.39 3.65
N LEU A 900 21.83 -5.51 2.70
CA LEU A 900 21.95 -6.37 1.53
C LEU A 900 22.00 -5.54 0.23
N ASN A 901 22.82 -5.97 -0.73
CA ASN A 901 22.92 -5.33 -2.05
C ASN A 901 21.74 -5.69 -2.97
N LEU A 902 21.21 -6.91 -2.84
CA LEU A 902 20.05 -7.41 -3.59
C LEU A 902 19.08 -8.09 -2.64
N TYR A 903 17.80 -7.82 -2.80
CA TYR A 903 16.73 -8.41 -2.02
C TYR A 903 15.44 -8.47 -2.84
N THR A 904 14.65 -9.51 -2.61
CA THR A 904 13.30 -9.67 -3.20
C THR A 904 12.41 -10.40 -2.20
N HIS A 905 11.14 -10.60 -2.54
CA HIS A 905 10.26 -11.50 -1.81
C HIS A 905 10.00 -12.74 -2.66
N PHE A 906 10.31 -13.91 -2.08
CA PHE A 906 10.09 -15.24 -2.63
C PHE A 906 9.26 -16.15 -1.71
N THR A 907 9.24 -15.87 -0.40
CA THR A 907 8.85 -16.82 0.65
C THR A 907 7.37 -16.85 1.02
N SER A 908 6.48 -16.10 0.34
CA SER A 908 5.04 -16.12 0.70
C SER A 908 4.05 -15.91 -0.46
N PRO A 909 4.09 -16.76 -1.49
CA PRO A 909 3.25 -16.65 -2.68
C PRO A 909 1.76 -16.84 -2.46
N ILE A 910 1.31 -17.39 -1.31
CA ILE A 910 -0.11 -17.44 -0.98
C ILE A 910 -0.68 -16.04 -0.71
N ARG A 911 0.15 -15.14 -0.15
CA ARG A 911 -0.28 -13.83 0.35
C ARG A 911 0.32 -12.63 -0.38
N ARG A 912 1.33 -12.78 -1.24
CA ARG A 912 1.84 -11.65 -2.06
C ARG A 912 2.09 -12.07 -3.51
N TYR A 913 1.58 -11.26 -4.43
CA TYR A 913 1.71 -11.48 -5.87
C TYR A 913 3.17 -11.34 -6.35
N ALA A 914 3.97 -10.51 -5.66
CA ALA A 914 5.41 -10.38 -5.94
C ALA A 914 6.15 -11.72 -5.87
N ASP A 915 5.83 -12.56 -4.88
CA ASP A 915 6.45 -13.89 -4.75
C ASP A 915 6.07 -14.79 -5.93
N ILE A 916 4.83 -14.74 -6.43
CA ILE A 916 4.39 -15.50 -7.61
C ILE A 916 5.19 -15.09 -8.86
N ILE A 917 5.41 -13.78 -9.06
CA ILE A 917 6.26 -13.26 -10.15
C ILE A 917 7.68 -13.79 -10.01
N VAL A 918 8.26 -13.73 -8.80
CA VAL A 918 9.62 -14.20 -8.55
C VAL A 918 9.74 -15.72 -8.73
N HIS A 919 8.73 -16.50 -8.33
CA HIS A 919 8.67 -17.94 -8.62
C HIS A 919 8.69 -18.21 -10.12
N ARG A 920 7.87 -17.50 -10.91
CA ARG A 920 7.86 -17.62 -12.37
C ARG A 920 9.21 -17.29 -13.00
N LEU A 921 9.82 -16.16 -12.59
CA LEU A 921 11.14 -15.74 -13.06
C LEU A 921 12.24 -16.75 -12.70
N LEU A 922 12.25 -17.23 -11.45
CA LEU A 922 13.21 -18.22 -10.97
C LEU A 922 13.09 -19.52 -11.78
N LEU A 923 11.88 -20.05 -11.94
CA LEU A 923 11.66 -21.31 -12.67
C LEU A 923 11.93 -21.19 -14.17
N ALA A 924 11.63 -20.04 -14.77
CA ALA A 924 12.00 -19.75 -16.15
C ALA A 924 13.53 -19.74 -16.33
N SER A 925 14.27 -19.12 -15.39
CA SER A 925 15.75 -19.09 -15.46
C SER A 925 16.37 -20.49 -15.50
N LEU A 926 15.78 -21.46 -14.80
CA LEU A 926 16.25 -22.85 -14.77
C LEU A 926 15.96 -23.60 -16.08
N SER A 927 14.87 -23.24 -16.77
CA SER A 927 14.44 -23.88 -18.03
C SER A 927 15.35 -23.45 -19.20
N ASP A 928 15.73 -22.17 -19.23
CA ASP A 928 16.67 -21.63 -20.20
C ASP A 928 18.07 -22.22 -20.02
N LEU A 929 18.54 -22.34 -18.77
CA LEU A 929 19.82 -22.99 -18.46
C LEU A 929 19.87 -24.45 -18.95
N ARG A 930 18.78 -25.22 -18.79
CA ARG A 930 18.69 -26.59 -19.30
C ARG A 930 18.71 -26.66 -20.83
N SER A 931 18.11 -25.67 -21.50
CA SER A 931 18.09 -25.57 -22.96
C SER A 931 19.47 -25.24 -23.53
N ILE A 932 20.29 -24.48 -22.81
CA ILE A 932 21.68 -24.18 -23.18
C ILE A 932 22.56 -25.43 -23.01
N HIS A 933 22.45 -26.15 -21.89
CA HIS A 933 23.27 -27.36 -21.65
C HIS A 933 22.93 -28.50 -22.63
N LYS A 934 21.65 -28.69 -23.01
CA LYS A 934 21.28 -29.69 -24.03
C LYS A 934 21.91 -29.42 -25.41
N LYS A 935 22.09 -28.14 -25.78
CA LYS A 935 22.73 -27.77 -27.05
C LYS A 935 24.24 -28.04 -27.07
N GLU A 936 24.91 -28.08 -25.92
CA GLU A 936 26.34 -28.41 -25.87
C GLU A 936 26.56 -29.94 -25.94
N ASP A 937 25.67 -30.75 -25.37
CA ASP A 937 25.75 -32.21 -25.41
C ASP A 937 25.29 -32.81 -26.76
N GLU A 938 24.34 -32.17 -27.46
CA GLU A 938 23.82 -32.62 -28.77
C GLU A 938 24.80 -32.42 -29.96
N VAL A 939 25.96 -31.77 -29.76
CA VAL A 939 26.97 -31.61 -30.84
C VAL A 939 27.75 -32.91 -31.10
N THR A 940 27.49 -34.00 -30.37
CA THR A 940 28.23 -35.27 -30.51
C THR A 940 27.42 -36.51 -30.88
N SER A 941 26.13 -36.39 -31.19
CA SER A 941 25.34 -37.55 -31.64
C SER A 941 24.31 -37.18 -32.71
N GLU A 942 24.60 -37.57 -33.95
CA GLU A 942 23.62 -37.57 -35.02
C GLU A 942 22.57 -38.67 -34.77
N ASN A 943 21.30 -38.30 -34.92
CA ASN A 943 20.07 -39.11 -34.97
C ASN A 943 19.34 -39.38 -33.64
N THR A 944 18.40 -38.49 -33.28
CA THR A 944 17.11 -38.92 -32.71
C THR A 944 16.01 -37.89 -33.04
N GLU A 945 14.82 -38.40 -33.35
CA GLU A 945 13.64 -37.69 -33.83
C GLU A 945 13.20 -36.52 -32.92
N LEU A 946 12.85 -35.41 -33.55
CA LEU A 946 12.24 -34.23 -32.94
C LEU A 946 10.87 -34.57 -32.35
N THR A 947 10.83 -34.91 -31.06
CA THR A 947 9.61 -34.82 -30.27
C THR A 947 9.27 -33.33 -30.13
N ILE A 948 8.20 -32.91 -30.80
CA ILE A 948 7.62 -31.57 -30.72
C ILE A 948 7.15 -31.35 -29.28
N VAL A 949 8.04 -30.84 -28.42
CA VAL A 949 7.63 -30.17 -27.19
C VAL A 949 6.90 -28.91 -27.62
N SER A 950 5.63 -28.82 -27.26
CA SER A 950 4.74 -27.69 -27.48
C SER A 950 5.44 -26.37 -27.17
N LYS A 951 5.72 -25.60 -28.22
CA LYS A 951 6.27 -24.24 -28.25
C LYS A 951 5.37 -23.17 -27.56
N SER A 952 4.42 -23.56 -26.71
CA SER A 952 3.37 -22.68 -26.18
C SER A 952 3.63 -22.09 -24.79
N GLU A 953 4.68 -22.49 -24.07
CA GLU A 953 4.89 -22.04 -22.66
C GLU A 953 5.98 -20.97 -22.48
N THR A 954 6.82 -20.71 -23.49
CA THR A 954 7.79 -19.60 -23.48
C THR A 954 7.23 -18.37 -24.18
N GLU A 955 6.00 -17.98 -23.83
CA GLU A 955 5.51 -16.63 -24.15
C GLU A 955 6.31 -15.60 -23.33
N GLU A 956 6.63 -14.47 -23.96
CA GLU A 956 7.53 -13.43 -23.48
C GLU A 956 7.29 -13.07 -22.01
N LEU A 957 8.21 -13.50 -21.13
CA LEU A 957 8.27 -13.06 -19.73
C LEU A 957 8.23 -11.53 -19.66
N PHE A 958 7.31 -11.02 -18.83
CA PHE A 958 6.94 -9.61 -18.60
C PHE A 958 7.84 -8.57 -19.28
N THR A 959 7.23 -7.67 -20.06
CA THR A 959 7.96 -6.51 -20.58
C THR A 959 8.46 -5.63 -19.42
N PRO A 960 9.61 -4.94 -19.56
CA PRO A 960 10.12 -4.05 -18.51
C PRO A 960 9.12 -2.97 -18.06
N GLU A 961 8.34 -2.45 -19.01
CA GLU A 961 7.30 -1.45 -18.75
C GLU A 961 6.13 -2.06 -17.95
N ASP A 962 5.67 -3.24 -18.33
CA ASP A 962 4.57 -3.91 -17.64
C ASP A 962 4.97 -4.31 -16.22
N LEU A 963 6.18 -4.85 -16.03
CA LEU A 963 6.68 -5.16 -14.70
C LEU A 963 6.82 -3.91 -13.84
N SER A 964 7.28 -2.78 -14.41
CA SER A 964 7.34 -1.50 -13.70
C SER A 964 5.94 -1.02 -13.25
N ARG A 965 4.92 -1.14 -14.10
CA ARG A 965 3.53 -0.81 -13.74
C ARG A 965 3.01 -1.73 -12.63
N ILE A 966 3.31 -3.03 -12.71
CA ILE A 966 2.93 -4.02 -11.69
C ILE A 966 3.60 -3.69 -10.35
N CYS A 967 4.91 -3.39 -10.32
CA CYS A 967 5.60 -3.01 -9.10
C CYS A 967 5.00 -1.75 -8.46
N GLN A 968 4.63 -0.75 -9.26
CA GLN A 968 3.96 0.45 -8.76
C GLN A 968 2.61 0.09 -8.10
N HIS A 969 1.76 -0.68 -8.79
CA HIS A 969 0.49 -1.15 -8.25
C HIS A 969 0.66 -1.94 -6.96
N MET A 970 1.62 -2.87 -6.90
CA MET A 970 1.92 -3.65 -5.69
C MET A 970 2.35 -2.76 -4.51
N ASN A 971 3.13 -1.70 -4.76
CA ASN A 971 3.52 -0.76 -3.71
C ASN A 971 2.32 0.03 -3.17
N GLU A 972 1.43 0.49 -4.05
CA GLU A 972 0.21 1.22 -3.67
C GLU A 972 -0.74 0.34 -2.85
N GLN A 973 -1.01 -0.89 -3.31
CA GLN A 973 -1.85 -1.85 -2.59
C GLN A 973 -1.23 -2.28 -1.25
N HIS A 974 0.07 -2.54 -1.21
CA HIS A 974 0.75 -2.89 0.05
C HIS A 974 0.68 -1.75 1.07
N TRP A 975 0.90 -0.51 0.63
CA TRP A 975 0.79 0.65 1.51
C TRP A 975 -0.64 0.83 2.03
N ALA A 976 -1.64 0.71 1.16
CA ALA A 976 -3.05 0.76 1.55
C ALA A 976 -3.41 -0.33 2.57
N ALA A 977 -2.98 -1.58 2.34
CA ALA A 977 -3.19 -2.70 3.26
C ALA A 977 -2.59 -2.44 4.65
N GLN A 978 -1.37 -1.88 4.72
CA GLN A 978 -0.74 -1.50 6.00
C GLN A 978 -1.51 -0.40 6.74
N GLN A 979 -2.03 0.60 6.02
CA GLN A 979 -2.84 1.65 6.64
C GLN A 979 -4.15 1.09 7.20
N VAL A 980 -4.83 0.22 6.45
CA VAL A 980 -6.07 -0.43 6.91
C VAL A 980 -5.80 -1.32 8.12
N GLN A 981 -4.74 -2.13 8.11
CA GLN A 981 -4.39 -2.98 9.25
C GLN A 981 -4.20 -2.14 10.52
N ARG A 982 -3.50 -1.00 10.40
CA ARG A 982 -3.33 -0.05 11.50
C ARG A 982 -4.67 0.56 11.95
N SER A 983 -5.49 1.05 11.03
CA SER A 983 -6.79 1.63 11.37
C SER A 983 -7.76 0.62 11.97
N SER A 984 -7.69 -0.65 11.55
CA SER A 984 -8.43 -1.75 12.16
C SER A 984 -7.98 -1.95 13.61
N LEU A 985 -6.67 -2.02 13.87
CA LEU A 985 -6.18 -2.11 15.25
C LEU A 985 -6.63 -0.92 16.11
N GLU A 986 -6.55 0.32 15.59
CA GLU A 986 -7.02 1.53 16.28
C GLU A 986 -8.54 1.45 16.59
N LEU A 987 -9.35 0.90 15.67
CA LEU A 987 -10.78 0.65 15.91
C LEU A 987 -11.01 -0.37 17.03
N PHE A 988 -10.32 -1.50 17.02
CA PHE A 988 -10.47 -2.53 18.06
C PHE A 988 -9.95 -2.07 19.43
N GLN A 989 -8.89 -1.26 19.46
CA GLN A 989 -8.46 -0.58 20.69
C GLN A 989 -9.57 0.33 21.22
N ALA A 990 -10.22 1.11 20.35
CA ALA A 990 -11.32 1.98 20.76
C ALA A 990 -12.56 1.19 21.25
N LEU A 991 -12.92 0.10 20.58
CA LEU A 991 -14.01 -0.79 20.99
C LEU A 991 -13.72 -1.44 22.35
N PHE A 992 -12.48 -1.89 22.58
CA PHE A 992 -12.07 -2.47 23.87
C PHE A 992 -12.32 -1.49 25.02
N PHE A 993 -11.90 -0.23 24.90
CA PHE A 993 -12.17 0.77 25.93
C PHE A 993 -13.63 1.22 25.95
N LYS A 994 -14.38 1.13 24.86
CA LYS A 994 -15.81 1.50 24.84
C LYS A 994 -16.64 0.56 25.70
N ASP A 995 -16.30 -0.73 25.71
CA ASP A 995 -17.00 -1.75 26.50
C ASP A 995 -16.69 -1.71 28.01
N LYS A 996 -15.69 -0.93 28.43
CA LYS A 996 -15.25 -0.81 29.83
C LYS A 996 -15.89 0.42 30.50
N PRO A 997 -16.27 0.36 31.78
CA PRO A 997 -16.78 1.51 32.50
C PRO A 997 -15.73 2.64 32.59
N VAL A 998 -16.16 3.88 32.80
CA VAL A 998 -15.29 5.08 32.78
C VAL A 998 -14.19 5.05 33.86
N ASP A 999 -14.43 4.33 34.96
CA ASP A 999 -13.53 4.21 36.11
C ASP A 999 -12.80 2.86 36.16
N ASP A 1000 -12.80 2.10 35.07
CA ASP A 1000 -12.08 0.83 34.99
C ASP A 1000 -10.55 1.04 35.16
N PRO A 1001 -9.86 0.24 36.00
CA PRO A 1001 -8.42 0.37 36.20
C PRO A 1001 -7.61 0.16 34.91
N SER A 1002 -8.11 -0.59 33.93
CA SER A 1002 -7.44 -0.80 32.64
C SER A 1002 -7.32 0.49 31.80
N ARG A 1003 -8.13 1.52 32.08
CA ARG A 1003 -8.04 2.83 31.41
C ARG A 1003 -6.87 3.68 31.90
N TYR A 1004 -6.27 3.33 33.04
CA TYR A 1004 -5.08 3.99 33.57
C TYR A 1004 -3.84 3.22 33.13
N ALA A 1005 -2.90 3.90 32.50
CA ALA A 1005 -1.68 3.27 31.99
C ALA A 1005 -0.48 4.22 32.09
N ASP A 1006 0.70 3.63 32.20
CA ASP A 1006 1.96 4.35 32.10
C ASP A 1006 2.24 4.70 30.64
N GLY A 1007 2.64 5.95 30.43
CA GLY A 1007 3.00 6.50 29.13
C GLY A 1007 4.36 7.19 29.18
N ILE A 1008 5.00 7.28 28.02
CA ILE A 1008 6.31 7.89 27.85
C ILE A 1008 6.19 9.05 26.86
N ILE A 1009 6.67 10.23 27.25
CA ILE A 1009 6.66 11.41 26.38
C ILE A 1009 7.61 11.19 25.20
N CYS A 1010 7.10 11.21 23.97
CA CYS A 1010 7.88 10.93 22.77
C CYS A 1010 8.20 12.18 21.94
N GLN A 1011 7.36 13.21 22.03
CA GLN A 1011 7.49 14.41 21.18
C GLN A 1011 6.83 15.61 21.85
N LEU A 1012 7.51 16.74 21.90
CA LEU A 1012 6.93 18.00 22.39
C LEU A 1012 6.19 18.74 21.27
N ARG A 1013 5.04 19.34 21.59
CA ARG A 1013 4.17 20.05 20.64
C ARG A 1013 3.94 21.49 21.09
N GLY A 1014 4.62 22.40 20.42
CA GLY A 1014 4.47 23.83 20.65
C GLY A 1014 4.68 24.22 22.11
N THR A 1015 3.76 25.00 22.68
CA THR A 1015 3.78 25.48 24.07
C THR A 1015 2.61 24.96 24.91
N ASN A 1016 1.79 24.05 24.39
CA ASN A 1016 0.54 23.64 25.07
C ASN A 1016 0.40 22.13 25.34
N GLY A 1017 1.37 21.30 24.92
CA GLY A 1017 1.39 19.90 25.32
C GLY A 1017 2.45 19.05 24.62
N PHE A 1018 2.22 17.74 24.62
CA PHE A 1018 3.15 16.74 24.10
C PHE A 1018 2.42 15.50 23.58
N VAL A 1019 3.13 14.61 22.89
CA VAL A 1019 2.62 13.31 22.44
C VAL A 1019 3.28 12.24 23.28
N ALA A 1020 2.47 11.36 23.87
CA ALA A 1020 2.93 10.21 24.63
C ALA A 1020 2.63 8.89 23.93
N PHE A 1021 3.44 7.89 24.22
CA PHE A 1021 3.24 6.51 23.82
C PHE A 1021 2.93 5.67 25.06
N VAL A 1022 1.93 4.81 24.97
CA VAL A 1022 1.48 3.90 26.02
C VAL A 1022 1.88 2.48 25.61
N PRO A 1023 3.01 1.94 26.10
CA PRO A 1023 3.57 0.68 25.61
C PRO A 1023 2.63 -0.52 25.75
N ARG A 1024 1.94 -0.61 26.90
CA ARG A 1024 1.00 -1.72 27.21
C ARG A 1024 -0.04 -1.96 26.12
N TYR A 1025 -0.57 -0.89 25.54
CA TYR A 1025 -1.64 -0.97 24.54
C TYR A 1025 -1.19 -0.55 23.14
N GLY A 1026 0.08 -0.16 22.97
CA GLY A 1026 0.61 0.33 21.70
C GLY A 1026 -0.06 1.63 21.22
N ILE A 1027 -0.60 2.45 22.13
CA ILE A 1027 -1.36 3.66 21.79
C ILE A 1027 -0.42 4.86 21.77
N ARG A 1028 -0.54 5.70 20.74
CA ARG A 1028 0.16 6.98 20.65
C ARG A 1028 -0.85 8.11 20.56
N GLY A 1029 -0.85 9.03 21.53
CA GLY A 1029 -1.84 10.10 21.62
C GLY A 1029 -1.24 11.44 22.04
N ALA A 1030 -1.88 12.52 21.58
CA ALA A 1030 -1.57 13.87 22.04
C ALA A 1030 -2.21 14.13 23.41
N ILE A 1031 -1.48 14.83 24.28
CA ILE A 1031 -1.88 15.21 25.63
C ILE A 1031 -1.68 16.72 25.75
N CYS A 1032 -2.76 17.42 26.07
CA CYS A 1032 -2.70 18.84 26.35
C CYS A 1032 -2.54 19.09 27.86
N ILE A 1033 -1.64 19.99 28.20
CA ILE A 1033 -1.48 20.49 29.58
C ILE A 1033 -2.58 21.47 29.93
N LYS A 1034 -3.19 22.12 28.92
CA LYS A 1034 -4.34 23.01 29.07
C LYS A 1034 -5.62 22.29 28.64
N ASN A 1035 -6.62 22.23 29.51
CA ASN A 1035 -7.93 21.69 29.13
C ASN A 1035 -8.73 22.71 28.29
N ALA A 1036 -9.89 22.29 27.77
CA ALA A 1036 -10.73 23.13 26.92
C ALA A 1036 -11.30 24.37 27.65
N SER A 1037 -11.44 24.31 28.97
CA SER A 1037 -11.85 25.42 29.82
C SER A 1037 -10.68 26.30 30.29
N GLY A 1038 -9.47 26.06 29.77
CA GLY A 1038 -8.27 26.85 30.04
C GLY A 1038 -7.52 26.49 31.34
N HIS A 1039 -7.98 25.51 32.12
CA HIS A 1039 -7.26 25.05 33.32
C HIS A 1039 -5.96 24.34 32.95
N ILE A 1040 -4.96 24.49 33.80
CA ILE A 1040 -3.61 23.92 33.62
C ILE A 1040 -3.46 22.71 34.55
N ALA A 1041 -2.95 21.60 34.00
CA ALA A 1041 -2.60 20.41 34.76
C ALA A 1041 -1.39 20.68 35.67
N TRP A 1042 -1.55 20.44 36.98
CA TRP A 1042 -0.51 20.60 37.99
C TRP A 1042 -0.39 19.33 38.85
N ALA A 1043 0.82 18.78 39.01
CA ALA A 1043 1.04 17.59 39.84
C ALA A 1043 1.18 17.94 41.33
N ASP A 1044 0.30 17.39 42.17
CA ASP A 1044 0.36 17.53 43.63
C ASP A 1044 1.02 16.30 44.26
N TYR A 1045 2.15 16.51 44.94
CA TYR A 1045 2.93 15.44 45.60
C TYR A 1045 2.67 15.31 47.11
N THR A 1046 1.59 15.91 47.62
CA THR A 1046 1.34 16.06 49.06
C THR A 1046 0.93 14.77 49.78
N SER A 1047 0.55 13.70 49.05
CA SER A 1047 -0.03 12.48 49.63
C SER A 1047 0.49 11.13 49.10
N SER A 1048 1.26 11.08 48.00
CA SER A 1048 1.80 9.83 47.43
C SER A 1048 3.08 10.05 46.60
N ASP A 1049 3.81 8.97 46.27
CA ASP A 1049 5.02 9.00 45.41
C ASP A 1049 4.72 9.14 43.92
N SER A 1050 3.47 8.92 43.50
CA SER A 1050 2.94 9.29 42.20
C SER A 1050 2.08 10.55 42.35
N GLY A 1051 2.59 11.72 41.97
CA GLY A 1051 1.85 12.97 42.11
C GLY A 1051 0.53 12.92 41.33
N THR A 1052 -0.59 13.18 42.01
CA THR A 1052 -1.91 13.24 41.38
C THR A 1052 -2.08 14.60 40.70
N ILE A 1053 -2.63 14.63 39.48
CA ILE A 1053 -2.84 15.89 38.75
C ILE A 1053 -4.11 16.59 39.23
N SER A 1054 -3.99 17.85 39.65
CA SER A 1054 -5.11 18.77 39.85
C SER A 1054 -5.19 19.77 38.69
N TRP A 1055 -6.41 20.03 38.23
CA TRP A 1055 -6.68 21.01 37.16
C TRP A 1055 -6.95 22.38 37.79
N LEU A 1056 -5.97 23.28 37.73
CA LEU A 1056 -6.06 24.61 38.35
C LEU A 1056 -6.58 25.64 37.34
N GLU A 1057 -7.51 26.51 37.77
CA GLU A 1057 -8.05 27.60 36.94
C GLU A 1057 -6.92 28.52 36.45
N SER A 1058 -6.94 28.88 35.15
CA SER A 1058 -6.01 29.84 34.55
C SER A 1058 -6.36 31.28 34.96
N VAL A 1059 -6.28 31.58 36.24
CA VAL A 1059 -6.36 32.96 36.76
C VAL A 1059 -4.93 33.49 36.87
N GLN A 1060 -4.46 34.29 35.90
CA GLN A 1060 -3.25 35.18 35.92
C GLN A 1060 -1.91 34.71 36.56
N ASP A 1061 -1.80 33.49 37.09
CA ASP A 1061 -0.76 33.04 38.02
C ASP A 1061 0.01 31.82 37.53
N MET A 1062 -0.34 31.26 36.37
CA MET A 1062 0.25 30.03 35.82
C MET A 1062 0.68 30.24 34.36
N GLU A 1063 1.97 30.07 34.08
CA GLU A 1063 2.55 30.20 32.73
C GLU A 1063 3.06 28.84 32.23
N VAL A 1064 2.91 28.60 30.92
CA VAL A 1064 3.44 27.40 30.27
C VAL A 1064 4.34 27.85 29.13
N GLU A 1065 5.63 27.56 29.26
CA GLU A 1065 6.64 27.95 28.28
C GLU A 1065 7.47 26.74 27.86
N ARG A 1066 7.94 26.77 26.62
CA ARG A 1066 8.95 25.81 26.16
C ARG A 1066 10.33 26.39 26.41
N VAL A 1067 11.08 25.76 27.30
CA VAL A 1067 12.42 26.20 27.71
C VAL A 1067 13.46 25.32 27.04
N TYR A 1068 14.55 25.93 26.57
CA TYR A 1068 15.69 25.22 26.01
C TYR A 1068 16.87 25.28 26.99
N SER A 1069 17.65 24.21 27.07
CA SER A 1069 18.92 24.22 27.80
C SER A 1069 19.89 25.24 27.18
N SER A 1070 20.87 25.71 27.95
CA SER A 1070 21.90 26.65 27.49
C SER A 1070 22.71 26.13 26.29
N ASP A 1071 22.77 24.81 26.12
CA ASP A 1071 23.37 24.15 24.97
C ASP A 1071 22.33 23.94 23.86
N LYS A 1072 22.57 24.53 22.68
CA LYS A 1072 21.66 24.61 21.52
C LYS A 1072 21.35 23.27 20.81
N MET A 1073 21.59 22.11 21.44
CA MET A 1073 21.41 20.79 20.82
C MET A 1073 20.27 19.92 21.40
N ASP A 1074 19.46 20.45 22.33
CA ASP A 1074 18.36 19.71 22.97
C ASP A 1074 16.98 20.01 22.33
N CYS A 1075 16.00 19.10 22.51
CA CYS A 1075 14.60 19.28 22.12
C CYS A 1075 13.85 20.30 23.00
N GLY A 1076 14.47 20.74 24.10
CA GLY A 1076 13.86 21.58 25.14
C GLY A 1076 12.92 20.79 26.04
N CYS A 1077 12.39 21.45 27.06
CA CYS A 1077 11.40 20.92 27.99
C CYS A 1077 10.20 21.87 28.08
N LEU A 1078 9.03 21.32 28.42
CA LEU A 1078 7.83 22.13 28.67
C LEU A 1078 7.78 22.44 30.17
N GLU A 1079 7.94 23.72 30.52
CA GLU A 1079 7.92 24.19 31.91
C GLU A 1079 6.57 24.85 32.22
N VAL A 1080 5.91 24.35 33.27
CA VAL A 1080 4.72 24.96 33.87
C VAL A 1080 5.15 25.68 35.13
N ARG A 1081 5.06 27.00 35.16
CA ARG A 1081 5.48 27.85 36.28
C ARG A 1081 4.29 28.41 37.04
N ASN A 1082 4.30 28.25 38.36
CA ASN A 1082 3.39 28.93 39.26
C ASN A 1082 4.03 30.26 39.71
N ILE A 1083 3.47 31.38 39.26
CA ILE A 1083 3.95 32.74 39.51
C ILE A 1083 3.83 33.10 41.00
N LYS A 1084 2.80 32.59 41.69
CA LYS A 1084 2.55 32.86 43.12
C LYS A 1084 3.51 32.12 44.04
N THR A 1085 3.75 30.82 43.79
CA THR A 1085 4.62 29.99 44.65
C THR A 1085 6.07 29.96 44.19
N LYS A 1086 6.36 30.40 42.95
CA LYS A 1086 7.64 30.24 42.24
C LYS A 1086 8.05 28.78 41.99
N GLU A 1087 7.14 27.83 42.19
CA GLU A 1087 7.39 26.43 41.87
C GLU A 1087 7.23 26.20 40.36
N ASN A 1088 8.03 25.27 39.82
CA ASN A 1088 8.00 24.90 38.41
C ASN A 1088 7.93 23.38 38.22
N GLN A 1089 7.18 22.95 37.21
CA GLN A 1089 7.09 21.55 36.78
C GLN A 1089 7.59 21.43 35.35
N ARG A 1090 8.62 20.60 35.13
CA ARG A 1090 9.22 20.39 33.81
C ARG A 1090 8.81 19.05 33.24
N TYR A 1091 8.42 19.02 31.97
CA TYR A 1091 8.14 17.80 31.21
C TYR A 1091 9.16 17.68 30.08
N CYS A 1092 9.97 16.63 30.14
CA CYS A 1092 11.02 16.33 29.17
C CYS A 1092 10.62 15.17 28.26
N ILE A 1093 11.29 15.04 27.11
CA ILE A 1093 11.16 13.84 26.29
C ILE A 1093 11.73 12.65 27.06
N PHE A 1094 11.04 11.51 26.97
CA PHE A 1094 11.25 10.26 27.70
C PHE A 1094 10.90 10.29 29.20
N ASP A 1095 10.25 11.34 29.69
CA ASP A 1095 9.65 11.29 31.01
C ASP A 1095 8.47 10.29 31.04
N HIS A 1096 8.37 9.56 32.14
CA HIS A 1096 7.23 8.70 32.44
C HIS A 1096 6.08 9.51 33.03
N ILE A 1097 4.87 9.21 32.59
CA ILE A 1097 3.62 9.84 33.02
C ILE A 1097 2.53 8.79 33.19
N VAL A 1098 1.51 9.09 33.97
CA VAL A 1098 0.31 8.25 34.10
C VAL A 1098 -0.83 8.92 33.35
N VAL A 1099 -1.45 8.19 32.43
CA VAL A 1099 -2.52 8.70 31.58
C VAL A 1099 -3.81 7.91 31.75
N LYS A 1100 -4.94 8.60 31.63
CA LYS A 1100 -6.27 8.00 31.51
C LYS A 1100 -6.70 7.99 30.03
N ILE A 1101 -7.19 6.86 29.57
CA ILE A 1101 -7.62 6.62 28.19
C ILE A 1101 -9.15 6.82 28.09
N HIS A 1102 -9.54 7.79 27.27
CA HIS A 1102 -10.94 8.13 26.98
C HIS A 1102 -11.30 7.75 25.54
N VAL A 1103 -12.51 7.26 25.33
CA VAL A 1103 -13.07 7.03 23.99
C VAL A 1103 -13.89 8.26 23.61
N SER A 1104 -13.61 8.83 22.45
CA SER A 1104 -14.42 9.90 21.88
C SER A 1104 -15.25 9.36 20.73
N GLU A 1105 -16.57 9.53 20.83
CA GLU A 1105 -17.53 9.10 19.82
C GLU A 1105 -17.84 10.26 18.85
N SER A 1106 -18.02 9.94 17.58
CA SER A 1106 -18.49 10.87 16.56
C SER A 1106 -19.50 10.16 15.68
N VAL A 1107 -20.49 10.91 15.20
CA VAL A 1107 -21.50 10.37 14.27
C VAL A 1107 -20.90 10.31 12.85
N ALA A 1108 -20.03 11.25 12.49
CA ALA A 1108 -19.44 11.33 11.16
C ALA A 1108 -18.09 10.65 10.99
N HIS A 1109 -17.34 10.47 12.09
CA HIS A 1109 -15.98 9.95 12.04
C HIS A 1109 -15.84 8.66 12.84
N GLY A 1110 -14.77 7.91 12.60
CA GLY A 1110 -14.44 6.73 13.38
C GLY A 1110 -14.18 7.05 14.85
N LEU A 1111 -14.35 6.04 15.70
CA LEU A 1111 -14.00 6.11 17.13
C LEU A 1111 -12.54 6.53 17.27
N ASN A 1112 -12.26 7.39 18.25
CA ASN A 1112 -10.91 7.87 18.52
C ASN A 1112 -10.57 7.76 20.01
N LEU A 1113 -9.29 7.55 20.31
CA LEU A 1113 -8.77 7.49 21.67
C LEU A 1113 -8.10 8.81 22.05
N ARG A 1114 -8.46 9.33 23.22
CA ARG A 1114 -7.87 10.53 23.83
C ARG A 1114 -7.12 10.14 25.10
N LEU A 1115 -5.95 10.74 25.28
CA LEU A 1115 -5.16 10.59 26.50
C LEU A 1115 -5.31 11.83 27.38
N GLU A 1116 -5.64 11.64 28.64
CA GLU A 1116 -5.66 12.68 29.68
C GLU A 1116 -4.54 12.43 30.68
N LEU A 1117 -3.81 13.47 31.08
CA LEU A 1117 -2.76 13.37 32.09
C LEU A 1117 -3.39 13.28 33.49
N THR A 1118 -3.14 12.19 34.22
CA THR A 1118 -3.72 11.98 35.56
C THR A 1118 -2.68 11.90 36.67
N GLY A 1119 -1.45 11.55 36.35
CA GLY A 1119 -0.39 11.44 37.34
C GLY A 1119 0.99 11.62 36.77
N ARG A 1120 1.92 11.94 37.66
CA ARG A 1120 3.35 11.99 37.37
C ARG A 1120 4.12 11.20 38.44
N PRO A 1121 4.79 10.10 38.09
CA PRO A 1121 5.70 9.42 39.00
C PRO A 1121 6.80 10.40 39.45
N LYS A 1122 7.15 10.42 40.75
CA LYS A 1122 8.39 11.09 41.16
C LYS A 1122 9.53 10.40 40.41
N SER A 1123 10.23 11.17 39.57
CA SER A 1123 11.38 10.70 38.80
C SER A 1123 12.41 10.03 39.72
N THR A 1124 12.41 8.70 39.79
CA THR A 1124 13.45 7.91 40.47
C THR A 1124 14.67 7.69 39.60
N PHE A 1125 14.55 7.86 38.28
CA PHE A 1125 15.61 7.61 37.31
C PHE A 1125 16.33 8.90 36.91
N LYS A 1126 17.29 9.33 37.73
CA LYS A 1126 18.34 10.27 37.32
C LYS A 1126 19.13 9.62 36.17
N GLY A 1127 18.91 10.05 34.93
CA GLY A 1127 19.75 9.61 33.80
C GLY A 1127 21.22 9.97 34.06
N LYS A 1128 22.16 9.22 33.45
CA LYS A 1128 23.63 9.40 33.60
C LYS A 1128 24.12 10.85 33.50
N ALA A 1129 23.38 11.73 32.81
CA ALA A 1129 23.66 13.16 32.70
C ALA A 1129 23.62 13.91 34.05
N SER A 1130 22.81 13.48 35.02
CA SER A 1130 22.70 14.14 36.34
C SER A 1130 23.97 14.01 37.17
N GLU A 1131 24.68 12.88 37.09
CA GLU A 1131 25.93 12.67 37.84
C GLU A 1131 27.10 13.42 37.18
N ALA A 1132 27.11 13.52 35.85
CA ALA A 1132 28.09 14.32 35.12
C ALA A 1132 27.92 15.83 35.35
N GLN A 1133 26.67 16.32 35.43
CA GLN A 1133 26.39 17.75 35.69
C GLN A 1133 26.70 18.16 37.15
N GLU A 1134 26.49 17.29 38.14
CA GLU A 1134 26.88 17.57 39.54
C GLU A 1134 28.42 17.59 39.71
N HIS A 1135 29.16 16.77 38.96
CA HIS A 1135 30.63 16.79 38.98
C HIS A 1135 31.25 17.99 38.24
N LEU A 1136 30.62 18.49 37.18
CA LEU A 1136 31.07 19.69 36.45
C LEU A 1136 30.73 21.01 37.16
N ALA A 1137 29.69 21.05 37.99
CA ALA A 1137 29.32 22.24 38.77
C ALA A 1137 30.33 22.60 39.89
N THR A 1138 31.22 21.66 40.25
CA THR A 1138 32.17 21.83 41.37
C THR A 1138 33.58 22.23 40.91
N ILE A 1139 33.84 22.31 39.61
CA ILE A 1139 35.17 22.62 39.07
C ILE A 1139 35.07 23.81 38.10
N ASN A 1140 35.67 24.93 38.53
CA ASN A 1140 35.99 26.16 37.76
C ASN A 1140 35.01 27.34 37.81
N THR A 1141 34.91 27.97 38.99
CA THR A 1141 34.87 29.43 39.07
C THR A 1141 36.30 29.99 39.02
N SER A 1142 36.82 30.28 37.83
CA SER A 1142 37.71 31.42 37.56
C SER A 1142 38.30 31.35 36.15
N SER A 1143 38.25 32.50 35.47
CA SER A 1143 38.92 32.82 34.20
C SER A 1143 38.53 32.02 32.95
N CYS A 1144 37.70 32.64 32.09
CA CYS A 1144 38.14 32.86 30.71
C CYS A 1144 37.31 33.94 30.02
N THR A 1145 38.06 34.86 29.44
CA THR A 1145 37.68 36.01 28.64
C THR A 1145 37.08 35.62 27.29
N ARG A 1146 36.23 36.53 26.76
CA ARG A 1146 35.89 36.77 25.34
C ARG A 1146 36.58 35.84 24.34
N VAL A 1147 35.80 35.04 23.62
CA VAL A 1147 36.22 34.40 22.37
C VAL A 1147 35.24 34.77 21.25
N ASP A 1148 35.84 35.06 20.10
CA ASP A 1148 35.36 35.90 19.01
C ASP A 1148 34.19 35.34 18.19
N LYS A 1149 33.43 36.30 17.62
CA LYS A 1149 32.39 36.11 16.59
C LYS A 1149 32.92 35.55 15.26
N THR A 1150 34.21 35.25 15.15
CA THR A 1150 34.86 34.80 13.91
C THR A 1150 34.81 33.28 13.70
N LEU A 1151 34.42 32.48 14.70
CA LEU A 1151 34.36 31.02 14.57
C LEU A 1151 33.15 30.48 13.78
N ILE A 1152 32.08 31.27 13.61
CA ILE A 1152 30.89 30.85 12.86
C ILE A 1152 31.09 31.05 11.35
N GLU A 1153 31.83 32.09 10.94
CA GLU A 1153 32.22 32.25 9.53
C GLU A 1153 33.27 31.22 9.11
N ASP A 1154 34.16 30.82 10.03
CA ASP A 1154 35.23 29.84 9.77
C ASP A 1154 34.74 28.39 9.57
N VAL A 1155 33.60 28.01 10.17
CA VAL A 1155 33.00 26.68 9.98
C VAL A 1155 32.25 26.60 8.65
N HIS A 1156 31.56 27.67 8.25
CA HIS A 1156 30.87 27.71 6.97
C HIS A 1156 31.82 27.82 5.77
N THR A 1157 32.97 28.51 5.93
CA THR A 1157 34.01 28.56 4.89
C THR A 1157 34.79 27.25 4.79
N LYS A 1158 35.12 26.59 5.92
CA LYS A 1158 35.78 25.27 5.91
C LYS A 1158 34.89 24.15 5.36
N ASP A 1159 33.58 24.22 5.57
CA ASP A 1159 32.63 23.23 5.06
C ASP A 1159 32.30 23.46 3.57
N ALA A 1160 32.40 24.71 3.09
CA ALA A 1160 32.36 25.04 1.66
C ALA A 1160 33.68 24.69 0.95
N GLU A 1161 34.83 24.89 1.59
CA GLU A 1161 36.13 24.42 1.10
C GLU A 1161 36.22 22.89 1.08
N ARG A 1162 35.67 22.18 2.08
CA ARG A 1162 35.55 20.70 2.04
C ARG A 1162 34.64 20.20 0.94
N ARG A 1163 33.54 20.91 0.62
CA ARG A 1163 32.69 20.56 -0.53
C ARG A 1163 33.38 20.85 -1.87
N ARG A 1164 34.14 21.94 -1.99
CA ARG A 1164 34.97 22.21 -3.19
C ARG A 1164 36.13 21.24 -3.31
N LYS A 1165 36.70 20.80 -2.19
CA LYS A 1165 37.75 19.77 -2.17
C LYS A 1165 37.20 18.40 -2.54
N ARG A 1166 35.98 18.02 -2.14
CA ARG A 1166 35.32 16.80 -2.65
C ARG A 1166 35.02 16.85 -4.15
N VAL A 1167 34.61 18.01 -4.68
CA VAL A 1167 34.37 18.18 -6.12
C VAL A 1167 35.68 18.22 -6.93
N ALA A 1168 36.80 18.67 -6.32
CA ALA A 1168 38.12 18.63 -6.94
C ALA A 1168 38.81 17.25 -6.79
N ASP A 1169 38.58 16.53 -5.68
CA ASP A 1169 39.02 15.16 -5.44
C ASP A 1169 38.20 14.15 -6.28
N ASP A 1170 37.01 14.53 -6.77
CA ASP A 1170 36.23 13.78 -7.77
C ASP A 1170 36.77 13.98 -9.22
N GLU A 1171 37.63 14.97 -9.46
CA GLU A 1171 38.27 15.21 -10.77
C GLU A 1171 39.75 14.72 -10.84
N GLU A 1172 40.35 14.33 -9.72
CA GLU A 1172 41.69 13.72 -9.67
C GLU A 1172 41.71 12.46 -8.78
N HIS A 1173 41.22 11.32 -9.28
CA HIS A 1173 41.61 10.01 -8.73
C HIS A 1173 41.56 8.88 -9.78
N GLU A 1174 42.73 8.61 -10.36
CA GLU A 1174 43.11 7.37 -11.06
C GLU A 1174 43.10 6.11 -10.15
N ASP A 1175 42.69 6.20 -8.88
CA ASP A 1175 42.71 5.07 -7.93
C ASP A 1175 41.33 4.42 -7.68
N VAL A 1176 40.26 4.91 -8.33
CA VAL A 1176 38.94 4.26 -8.28
C VAL A 1176 38.91 3.01 -9.17
N GLU A 1177 39.71 2.98 -10.24
CA GLU A 1177 39.85 1.79 -11.09
C GLU A 1177 40.58 0.66 -10.38
N GLU A 1178 41.61 0.89 -9.56
CA GLU A 1178 42.31 -0.19 -8.85
C GLU A 1178 41.47 -0.80 -7.71
N ARG A 1179 40.67 -0.01 -6.99
CA ARG A 1179 39.74 -0.53 -5.96
C ARG A 1179 38.52 -1.23 -6.57
N SER A 1180 38.02 -0.72 -7.69
CA SER A 1180 36.95 -1.37 -8.45
C SER A 1180 37.45 -2.63 -9.17
N GLN A 1181 38.72 -2.67 -9.58
CA GLN A 1181 39.41 -3.86 -10.09
C GLN A 1181 39.68 -4.89 -8.98
N LEU A 1182 39.98 -4.47 -7.74
CA LEU A 1182 40.14 -5.39 -6.61
C LEU A 1182 38.81 -6.06 -6.20
N ILE A 1183 37.71 -5.30 -6.26
CA ILE A 1183 36.35 -5.81 -5.99
C ILE A 1183 35.84 -6.62 -7.19
N ALA A 1184 36.20 -6.27 -8.42
CA ALA A 1184 35.92 -7.07 -9.62
C ALA A 1184 36.77 -8.35 -9.67
N GLN A 1185 38.00 -8.36 -9.13
CA GLN A 1185 38.86 -9.56 -9.06
C GLN A 1185 38.37 -10.60 -8.05
N LEU A 1186 37.67 -10.18 -6.99
CA LEU A 1186 36.98 -11.09 -6.06
C LEU A 1186 35.74 -11.74 -6.68
N HIS A 1187 35.25 -11.20 -7.80
CA HIS A 1187 34.03 -11.65 -8.50
C HIS A 1187 34.26 -12.12 -9.95
N TYR A 1188 35.50 -12.35 -10.39
CA TYR A 1188 35.81 -12.90 -11.72
C TYR A 1188 35.92 -14.45 -11.73
N PRO A 1189 35.61 -15.15 -12.86
CA PRO A 1189 35.61 -16.62 -13.00
C PRO A 1189 36.95 -17.32 -12.76
N SER A 1190 38.00 -16.57 -12.45
CA SER A 1190 39.35 -17.02 -12.17
C SER A 1190 39.61 -17.28 -10.68
N SER A 1191 38.65 -17.03 -9.78
CA SER A 1191 38.71 -17.48 -8.39
C SER A 1191 39.07 -18.97 -8.36
N PHE A 1192 40.03 -19.32 -7.50
CA PHE A 1192 40.53 -20.68 -7.33
C PHE A 1192 39.42 -21.70 -7.13
N TYR A 1193 38.30 -21.27 -6.54
CA TYR A 1193 37.09 -22.07 -6.32
C TYR A 1193 36.35 -22.41 -7.63
N HIS A 1194 36.27 -21.48 -8.58
CA HIS A 1194 35.63 -21.70 -9.88
C HIS A 1194 36.51 -22.54 -10.82
N ARG A 1195 37.85 -22.37 -10.77
CA ARG A 1195 38.81 -23.26 -11.44
C ARG A 1195 38.79 -24.68 -10.85
N PHE A 1196 38.62 -24.80 -9.53
CA PHE A 1196 38.49 -26.08 -8.85
C PHE A 1196 37.22 -26.83 -9.29
N ARG A 1197 36.08 -26.15 -9.44
CA ARG A 1197 34.83 -26.78 -9.88
C ARG A 1197 34.83 -27.20 -11.36
N LYS A 1198 35.53 -26.48 -12.23
CA LYS A 1198 35.75 -26.88 -13.64
C LYS A 1198 36.69 -28.08 -13.76
N PHE A 1199 37.70 -28.17 -12.88
CA PHE A 1199 38.65 -29.28 -12.82
C PHE A 1199 38.03 -30.56 -12.23
N VAL A 1200 37.20 -30.45 -11.20
CA VAL A 1200 36.50 -31.60 -10.58
C VAL A 1200 35.44 -32.20 -11.50
N ARG A 1201 34.84 -31.42 -12.41
CA ARG A 1201 33.95 -31.95 -13.45
C ARG A 1201 34.68 -32.72 -14.56
N GLN A 1202 35.97 -32.43 -14.82
CA GLN A 1202 36.78 -33.16 -15.80
C GLN A 1202 37.25 -34.54 -15.31
N PHE A 1203 37.17 -34.83 -14.00
CA PHE A 1203 37.60 -36.11 -13.42
C PHE A 1203 36.46 -37.08 -13.08
N LYS A 1204 35.23 -36.79 -13.50
CA LYS A 1204 34.08 -37.72 -13.36
C LYS A 1204 33.83 -38.59 -14.60
N THR A 1205 34.78 -38.66 -15.54
CA THR A 1205 34.67 -39.47 -16.77
C THR A 1205 35.76 -40.53 -16.95
N ASP A 1206 36.47 -40.92 -15.89
CA ASP A 1206 37.41 -42.05 -15.96
C ASP A 1206 36.80 -43.28 -15.29
N ASP A 1207 35.83 -43.86 -15.98
CA ASP A 1207 35.46 -45.28 -15.88
C ASP A 1207 35.10 -45.75 -17.30
N MET A 1208 36.12 -45.89 -18.15
CA MET A 1208 36.09 -46.79 -19.30
C MET A 1208 37.50 -47.36 -19.51
N GLU A 1209 37.55 -48.69 -19.43
CA GLU A 1209 38.70 -49.57 -19.45
C GLU A 1209 39.50 -49.55 -20.76
N THR A 1210 40.76 -50.02 -20.67
CA THR A 1210 41.60 -50.61 -21.73
C THR A 1210 42.10 -49.73 -22.89
N THR A 1211 43.34 -49.24 -22.84
CA THR A 1211 44.57 -49.84 -23.45
C THR A 1211 45.80 -49.00 -23.15
#